data_AF-A0A3M0WEL6-F1
#
_entry.id   AF-A0A3M0WEL6-F1
#
_cell.length_a   1.000
_cell.length_b   1.000
_cell.length_c   1.000
_cell.angle_alpha   90.00
_cell.angle_beta   90.00
_cell.angle_gamma   90.00
#
_symmetry.space_group_name_H-M   'P 1'
#
loop_
_entity.id
_entity.type
_entity.pdbx_description
1 polymer ?
#
loop_
_entity_poly.entity_id
_entity_poly.type
_entity_poly.pdbx_seq_one_letter_code
_entity_poly.pdbx_strand_id
1 'polypeptide(L)'
;MRLMPVFIQIFLQCTNYNNYHNYSSSRRPGLVRLGSAFNPLEYYCRTFKSCASVMGGVRRITDTLEKPETDDRSYRVIELPNKLEALLVHDPNTDKASASLNVNVGNFADDEAMPGMAHAVEHLLFMGTEKYPVENDYSSYLSSNSGYSNAYTAATQTNYFFECAAVHESRPATPNGESTAPKPITNGTVNGTVNGAGPATNGAASGTTRGPLYGALDRFAQFFVKPLFLENTLDREMRAVDSENKKNLQSDVWRLSQLAKSLSNPKHPYHHFSTGNLKTLKEEPEKRGVKIRDEFIKFYEKHYSANLMKLVVLGREPLEELEDWVVELFSDVENKNLPEQRWDDKPTLTPDQLQNEIFAKPVMESRSLEITFPWQDEEPLYETQPSRYISHLIGHEGPGSILAFLKDKGLANSLSAGLHPICPGSAFFEIDISLTPEGLEKYREVVKYVFQYISLIKENPPVEWMHDEIRNMAEVDFRFRQKSPASRFTSQTSSVMQKPLPREWLLSGPSKLRKFDPKAIVQALQFLRHDNFRLMIVSQEYPGDWTEKERWYGTEYKVQKIPIEVQEDFRAALSASPGERPADLHLPHKNEFIPTRLDVDKVQVNQPAKVPKLLRNDELMRLWWKKDDAFWVPKANVYVLLRNALTYATPANYVKTVLFTALVKDALTTYSYDAEISGLVYGVAANMLGIDVVVHGYNDKMAVLLEKILVTLRDLEVREDRFDIIKERMTRKYKNWDYQQPYHQIGDFTRWLINERAWMTHQYAAELPHITVQDLRSFIPQLLAQTHIEILAHGNLYKDEAKKIGHLVESTLKPRSLPTQQWQLRRNVILPPGSNAIFKQTLKDPENVNHGLEYFIHIGSIQALELRGLLQLFAQITEEPAFDQLRTKEQLGYVVWSGVRPAATTMGYRVLIQSERDPDYLETRVDAFLVKVRKDLEAMSTEDFEGHKRSLIAKRLETLKNLDSETGRLWGYINGEYFNFYQVDHDVQQIREISRQDLIAFFDHYIDPASPTRAKLSIHLEAQATSEQAESSPEEQRSQFVGLLEQVLPSLGVEIQPEPLAKAFADVDISNTDKVIEATKSYLSASEPAPRIAEVVTQLREAVPQILTALKIPPPVVQNGDEAAEVSVKGPAPSLITDVHKWKAGLQVSKGPVSVVDLKELEEVEAKL
;
A
#
# COMPACT_ATOMS: atom_id res chain seq x y z
N MET A 1 33.11 37.77 -32.36
CA MET A 1 32.40 38.63 -33.35
C MET A 1 30.90 38.43 -33.12
N ARG A 2 30.05 39.46 -33.06
CA ARG A 2 29.57 40.37 -34.15
C ARG A 2 28.93 39.59 -35.32
N LEU A 3 27.72 39.89 -35.80
CA LEU A 3 26.74 40.93 -35.45
C LEU A 3 25.33 40.59 -36.02
N MET A 4 24.25 41.13 -35.43
CA MET A 4 22.94 41.32 -36.08
C MET A 4 22.89 42.67 -36.82
N PRO A 5 21.99 42.81 -37.82
CA PRO A 5 21.09 43.97 -37.88
C PRO A 5 19.62 43.59 -38.27
N VAL A 6 18.60 44.47 -38.32
CA VAL A 6 18.07 45.58 -37.46
C VAL A 6 17.03 46.39 -38.29
N PHE A 7 16.27 47.30 -37.65
CA PHE A 7 15.17 48.16 -38.18
C PHE A 7 13.79 47.48 -38.19
N ILE A 8 12.64 48.18 -38.11
CA ILE A 8 12.27 49.62 -37.97
C ILE A 8 10.89 49.63 -37.26
N GLN A 9 10.39 50.56 -36.43
CA GLN A 9 10.80 51.73 -35.60
C GLN A 9 9.64 51.88 -34.54
N ILE A 10 9.35 52.85 -33.67
CA ILE A 10 9.72 54.25 -33.28
C ILE A 10 9.17 54.44 -31.82
N PHE A 11 9.56 55.34 -30.89
CA PHE A 11 10.55 56.43 -30.90
C PHE A 11 11.28 56.66 -29.54
N LEU A 12 10.67 57.42 -28.60
CA LEU A 12 11.24 58.10 -27.40
C LEU A 12 10.11 58.32 -26.36
N GLN A 13 10.29 58.54 -25.05
CA GLN A 13 11.45 58.84 -24.15
C GLN A 13 11.13 58.25 -22.72
N CYS A 14 11.87 58.38 -21.60
CA CYS A 14 12.97 59.28 -21.19
C CYS A 14 13.88 58.74 -20.05
N THR A 15 14.78 59.63 -19.62
CA THR A 15 15.76 59.72 -18.50
C THR A 15 15.29 59.40 -17.06
N ASN A 16 16.13 59.07 -16.04
CA ASN A 16 17.60 58.85 -15.98
C ASN A 16 18.12 58.21 -14.65
N TYR A 17 19.27 57.52 -14.75
CA TYR A 17 20.44 57.45 -13.83
C TYR A 17 20.40 56.82 -12.40
N ASN A 18 21.11 55.69 -12.30
CA ASN A 18 22.31 55.43 -11.46
C ASN A 18 22.31 55.42 -9.91
N ASN A 19 22.58 54.21 -9.40
CA ASN A 19 23.75 53.82 -8.58
C ASN A 19 23.81 53.94 -7.04
N TYR A 20 24.28 52.81 -6.48
CA TYR A 20 25.24 52.62 -5.38
C TYR A 20 24.84 52.79 -3.89
N HIS A 21 24.76 51.61 -3.25
CA HIS A 21 25.51 51.18 -2.05
C HIS A 21 25.22 51.76 -0.64
N ASN A 22 24.73 50.82 0.19
CA ASN A 22 25.39 50.31 1.42
C ASN A 22 25.32 51.07 2.77
N TYR A 23 24.89 50.29 3.80
CA TYR A 23 25.14 50.43 5.24
C TYR A 23 24.58 51.69 5.95
N SER A 24 24.24 51.68 7.24
CA SER A 24 23.85 50.57 8.14
C SER A 24 23.23 51.10 9.45
N SER A 25 22.48 50.22 10.13
CA SER A 25 22.39 50.11 11.61
C SER A 25 21.83 51.26 12.49
N SER A 26 20.74 50.94 13.22
CA SER A 26 20.70 50.81 14.70
C SER A 26 19.65 51.63 15.51
N ARG A 27 19.07 50.91 16.50
CA ARG A 27 18.58 51.37 17.84
C ARG A 27 17.36 52.33 17.97
N ARG A 28 16.21 51.70 18.27
CA ARG A 28 15.35 51.84 19.49
C ARG A 28 15.78 52.84 20.60
N PRO A 29 14.88 53.26 21.55
CA PRO A 29 13.40 53.26 21.58
C PRO A 29 12.77 54.57 22.18
N GLY A 30 11.45 54.62 22.39
CA GLY A 30 10.81 55.60 23.31
C GLY A 30 9.29 55.49 23.44
N LEU A 31 8.76 55.42 24.68
CA LEU A 31 7.32 55.51 25.02
C LEU A 31 7.01 56.85 25.71
N VAL A 32 5.85 57.44 25.41
CA VAL A 32 5.07 58.30 26.35
C VAL A 32 3.57 57.98 26.17
N ARG A 33 2.75 58.23 27.21
CA ARG A 33 1.33 57.83 27.33
C ARG A 33 0.46 59.02 27.80
N LEU A 34 -0.87 58.80 27.90
CA LEU A 34 -1.95 59.71 28.37
C LEU A 34 -2.46 60.68 27.27
N GLY A 35 -3.75 61.05 27.17
CA GLY A 35 -4.97 60.79 27.97
C GLY A 35 -5.84 62.07 27.99
N SER A 36 -7.16 62.11 28.22
CA SER A 36 -8.23 61.09 28.42
C SER A 36 -9.62 61.78 28.33
N ALA A 37 -10.71 61.03 28.08
CA ALA A 37 -12.11 61.45 28.29
C ALA A 37 -13.05 60.21 28.37
N PHE A 38 -14.28 60.35 28.90
CA PHE A 38 -15.09 59.23 29.41
C PHE A 38 -16.38 58.87 28.61
N ASN A 39 -16.91 57.69 28.92
CA ASN A 39 -18.12 57.01 28.40
C ASN A 39 -19.40 57.48 29.18
N PRO A 40 -20.65 57.27 28.70
CA PRO A 40 -21.33 55.97 28.88
C PRO A 40 -22.38 55.53 27.82
N LEU A 41 -22.21 54.29 27.33
CA LEU A 41 -23.21 53.19 27.15
C LEU A 41 -24.58 53.36 26.43
N GLU A 42 -24.93 52.28 25.72
CA GLU A 42 -26.28 51.74 25.41
C GLU A 42 -27.28 52.58 24.59
N TYR A 43 -27.20 52.44 23.25
CA TYR A 43 -28.25 51.74 22.48
C TYR A 43 -27.67 51.22 21.14
N TYR A 44 -28.38 50.34 20.43
CA TYR A 44 -27.99 49.71 19.15
C TYR A 44 -26.68 48.88 19.13
N CYS A 45 -26.84 47.58 19.41
CA CYS A 45 -25.94 46.53 18.94
C CYS A 45 -26.80 45.45 18.24
N ARG A 46 -26.25 44.77 17.21
CA ARG A 46 -26.86 43.76 16.29
C ARG A 46 -27.34 44.26 14.91
N THR A 47 -26.40 44.56 14.01
CA THR A 47 -26.30 43.96 12.66
C THR A 47 -24.96 44.37 12.03
N PHE A 48 -24.54 43.74 10.92
CA PHE A 48 -23.29 44.02 10.19
C PHE A 48 -21.97 43.91 11.00
N LYS A 49 -21.64 42.68 11.39
CA LYS A 49 -20.25 42.19 11.40
C LYS A 49 -20.16 40.92 10.55
N SER A 50 -19.98 41.13 9.25
CA SER A 50 -19.60 40.12 8.24
C SER A 50 -18.94 40.85 7.07
N CYS A 51 -18.07 40.17 6.33
CA CYS A 51 -17.28 40.72 5.20
C CYS A 51 -16.36 41.91 5.58
N ALA A 52 -15.33 41.64 6.41
CA ALA A 52 -14.22 42.55 6.69
C ALA A 52 -12.95 41.79 7.15
N SER A 53 -12.49 40.82 6.36
CA SER A 53 -11.19 40.15 6.53
C SER A 53 -10.66 39.66 5.17
N VAL A 54 -9.35 39.43 5.08
CA VAL A 54 -8.60 38.89 3.92
C VAL A 54 -8.83 39.61 2.58
N MET A 55 -8.04 40.66 2.34
CA MET A 55 -7.58 41.03 0.98
C MET A 55 -6.05 41.25 0.99
N GLY A 56 -5.32 40.23 1.44
CA GLY A 56 -3.98 39.95 0.92
C GLY A 56 -4.15 39.01 -0.26
N GLY A 57 -3.66 39.39 -1.44
CA GLY A 57 -3.82 38.56 -2.64
C GLY A 57 -2.97 37.28 -2.60
N VAL A 58 -3.46 36.22 -3.23
CA VAL A 58 -2.69 35.00 -3.48
C VAL A 58 -1.46 35.32 -4.31
N ARG A 59 -0.30 34.78 -3.93
CA ARG A 59 0.94 34.91 -4.68
C ARG A 59 1.11 33.68 -5.57
N ARG A 60 0.86 33.83 -6.88
CA ARG A 60 1.29 32.82 -7.86
C ARG A 60 2.83 32.79 -7.90
N ILE A 61 3.41 31.60 -7.76
CA ILE A 61 4.86 31.37 -7.80
C ILE A 61 5.28 31.04 -9.24
N THR A 62 4.63 30.06 -9.86
CA THR A 62 4.87 29.69 -11.26
C THR A 62 3.64 28.99 -11.87
N ASP A 63 3.36 29.27 -13.14
CA ASP A 63 2.38 28.58 -14.00
C ASP A 63 3.08 27.55 -14.92
N THR A 64 4.34 27.19 -14.66
CA THR A 64 5.15 26.35 -15.55
C THR A 64 6.03 25.37 -14.77
N LEU A 65 5.81 24.08 -15.03
CA LEU A 65 6.66 22.98 -14.56
C LEU A 65 7.37 22.34 -15.75
N GLU A 66 8.62 21.92 -15.55
CA GLU A 66 9.28 20.93 -16.40
C GLU A 66 8.52 19.60 -16.25
N LYS A 67 7.87 19.13 -17.31
CA LYS A 67 7.00 17.95 -17.32
C LYS A 67 7.39 16.94 -18.42
N PRO A 68 7.00 15.66 -18.29
CA PRO A 68 7.18 14.65 -19.35
C PRO A 68 6.50 15.04 -20.67
N GLU A 69 6.97 14.49 -21.80
CA GLU A 69 6.29 14.66 -23.10
C GLU A 69 4.95 13.89 -23.17
N THR A 70 4.79 12.90 -22.29
CA THR A 70 3.56 12.13 -22.05
C THR A 70 2.56 12.84 -21.14
N ASP A 71 2.83 14.06 -20.68
CA ASP A 71 2.04 14.75 -19.67
C ASP A 71 1.19 15.88 -20.28
N ASP A 72 -0.10 15.63 -20.45
CA ASP A 72 -1.11 16.56 -20.97
C ASP A 72 -1.60 17.59 -19.92
N ARG A 73 -1.25 17.41 -18.64
CA ARG A 73 -1.79 18.19 -17.52
C ARG A 73 -1.29 19.63 -17.47
N SER A 74 -2.10 20.51 -16.87
CA SER A 74 -1.76 21.91 -16.59
C SER A 74 -1.53 22.14 -15.09
N TYR A 75 -0.66 23.10 -14.76
CA TYR A 75 -0.10 23.25 -13.41
C TYR A 75 -0.02 24.71 -12.97
N ARG A 76 -0.26 24.98 -11.69
CA ARG A 76 0.03 26.27 -11.04
C ARG A 76 0.49 26.07 -9.60
N VAL A 77 1.58 26.73 -9.21
CA VAL A 77 2.04 26.79 -7.82
C VAL A 77 1.65 28.14 -7.22
N ILE A 78 0.99 28.14 -6.07
CA ILE A 78 0.56 29.33 -5.32
C ILE A 78 1.06 29.32 -3.87
N GLU A 79 1.23 30.51 -3.30
CA GLU A 79 1.41 30.76 -1.86
C GLU A 79 0.20 31.58 -1.37
N LEU A 80 -0.54 31.01 -0.41
CA LEU A 80 -1.65 31.68 0.26
C LEU A 80 -1.14 32.75 1.25
N PRO A 81 -1.98 33.72 1.68
CA PRO A 81 -1.59 34.74 2.66
C PRO A 81 -1.08 34.17 4.00
N ASN A 82 -1.57 32.99 4.40
CA ASN A 82 -1.12 32.24 5.58
C ASN A 82 0.17 31.42 5.36
N LYS A 83 0.84 31.56 4.20
CA LYS A 83 2.08 30.86 3.82
C LYS A 83 1.98 29.35 3.60
N LEU A 84 0.77 28.80 3.53
CA LEU A 84 0.55 27.50 2.91
C LEU A 84 0.87 27.60 1.41
N GLU A 85 1.64 26.65 0.90
CA GLU A 85 2.00 26.57 -0.51
C GLU A 85 1.23 25.41 -1.17
N ALA A 86 0.56 25.68 -2.29
CA ALA A 86 -0.27 24.70 -2.98
C ALA A 86 0.13 24.53 -4.46
N LEU A 87 0.18 23.28 -4.92
CA LEU A 87 0.25 22.92 -6.33
C LEU A 87 -1.13 22.50 -6.83
N LEU A 88 -1.67 23.26 -7.78
CA LEU A 88 -2.93 22.99 -8.46
C LEU A 88 -2.63 22.22 -9.75
N VAL A 89 -3.40 21.17 -10.02
CA VAL A 89 -3.22 20.28 -11.17
C VAL A 89 -4.54 20.05 -11.88
N HIS A 90 -4.64 20.57 -13.10
CA HIS A 90 -5.77 20.36 -13.99
C HIS A 90 -5.47 19.17 -14.91
N ASP A 91 -6.24 18.10 -14.76
CA ASP A 91 -6.26 16.93 -15.65
C ASP A 91 -7.71 16.73 -16.14
N PRO A 92 -8.11 17.28 -17.30
CA PRO A 92 -9.50 17.23 -17.77
C PRO A 92 -9.96 15.79 -18.08
N ASN A 93 -9.02 14.85 -18.19
CA ASN A 93 -9.26 13.46 -18.56
C ASN A 93 -9.28 12.51 -17.34
N THR A 94 -8.92 12.96 -16.13
CA THR A 94 -8.81 12.04 -14.98
C THR A 94 -10.15 11.47 -14.55
N ASP A 95 -10.23 10.18 -14.22
CA ASP A 95 -11.42 9.56 -13.59
C ASP A 95 -11.45 9.79 -12.08
N LYS A 96 -10.26 10.00 -11.49
CA LYS A 96 -10.05 10.20 -10.06
C LYS A 96 -9.49 11.59 -9.79
N ALA A 97 -10.20 12.37 -9.00
CA ALA A 97 -9.68 13.57 -8.38
C ALA A 97 -8.98 13.20 -7.05
N SER A 98 -8.10 14.06 -6.56
CA SER A 98 -7.29 13.79 -5.37
C SER A 98 -6.77 15.06 -4.74
N ALA A 99 -6.56 15.05 -3.42
CA ALA A 99 -5.64 15.99 -2.80
C ALA A 99 -4.74 15.30 -1.78
N SER A 100 -3.63 15.97 -1.46
CA SER A 100 -2.73 15.62 -0.37
C SER A 100 -2.20 16.87 0.30
N LEU A 101 -2.15 16.87 1.63
CA LEU A 101 -1.47 17.89 2.43
C LEU A 101 -0.37 17.22 3.24
N ASN A 102 0.85 17.75 3.09
CA ASN A 102 2.03 17.34 3.83
C ASN A 102 2.39 18.43 4.85
N VAL A 103 2.56 18.04 6.12
CA VAL A 103 3.03 18.92 7.21
C VAL A 103 4.49 18.58 7.49
N ASN A 104 5.38 19.58 7.55
CA ASN A 104 6.81 19.39 7.87
C ASN A 104 7.05 19.21 9.39
N VAL A 105 6.32 18.26 9.97
CA VAL A 105 6.36 17.82 11.37
C VAL A 105 6.15 16.31 11.37
N GLY A 106 6.96 15.55 12.11
CA GLY A 106 6.82 14.10 12.28
C GLY A 106 7.23 13.64 13.67
N ASN A 107 7.53 12.36 13.87
CA ASN A 107 7.84 11.80 15.20
C ASN A 107 9.12 12.39 15.86
N PHE A 108 9.98 13.11 15.13
CA PHE A 108 11.09 13.87 15.73
C PHE A 108 10.62 15.09 16.55
N ALA A 109 9.33 15.44 16.46
CA ALA A 109 8.69 16.51 17.23
C ALA A 109 7.94 16.00 18.49
N ASP A 110 7.90 14.68 18.71
CA ASP A 110 7.28 14.02 19.87
C ASP A 110 7.93 14.45 21.19
N ASP A 111 7.17 14.41 22.27
CA ASP A 111 7.73 14.58 23.62
C ASP A 111 8.50 13.31 24.04
N GLU A 112 9.68 13.48 24.66
CA GLU A 112 10.52 12.35 25.12
C GLU A 112 9.78 11.41 26.10
N ALA A 113 8.75 11.91 26.79
CA ALA A 113 7.90 11.14 27.69
C ALA A 113 6.59 10.64 27.07
N MET A 114 6.33 10.90 25.77
CA MET A 114 5.20 10.37 25.00
C MET A 114 5.60 10.02 23.55
N PRO A 115 6.54 9.09 23.31
CA PRO A 115 6.89 8.64 21.96
C PRO A 115 5.69 8.02 21.23
N GLY A 116 5.45 8.47 20.00
CA GLY A 116 4.30 8.15 19.15
C GLY A 116 3.25 9.25 19.01
N MET A 117 3.45 10.45 19.61
CA MET A 117 2.45 11.53 19.60
C MET A 117 2.03 11.98 18.20
N ALA A 118 2.98 12.20 17.27
CA ALA A 118 2.68 12.61 15.91
C ALA A 118 1.76 11.61 15.19
N HIS A 119 2.02 10.31 15.38
CA HIS A 119 1.24 9.22 14.80
C HIS A 119 -0.13 9.06 15.48
N ALA A 120 -0.24 9.26 16.79
CA ALA A 120 -1.53 9.28 17.49
C ALA A 120 -2.41 10.46 17.02
N VAL A 121 -1.83 11.65 16.86
CA VAL A 121 -2.50 12.83 16.32
C VAL A 121 -2.96 12.59 14.87
N GLU A 122 -2.18 11.86 14.06
CA GLU A 122 -2.55 11.49 12.69
C GLU A 122 -3.90 10.76 12.61
N HIS A 123 -4.07 9.69 13.39
CA HIS A 123 -5.32 8.90 13.40
C HIS A 123 -6.50 9.76 13.89
N LEU A 124 -6.27 10.60 14.92
CA LEU A 124 -7.31 11.43 15.53
C LEU A 124 -7.83 12.56 14.64
N LEU A 125 -7.11 13.00 13.60
CA LEU A 125 -7.65 13.99 12.65
C LEU A 125 -8.78 13.43 11.77
N PHE A 126 -8.84 12.11 11.58
CA PHE A 126 -9.94 11.46 10.85
C PHE A 126 -11.23 11.40 11.68
N MET A 127 -11.16 11.54 13.01
CA MET A 127 -12.26 11.29 13.96
C MET A 127 -13.22 12.48 14.16
N GLY A 128 -13.48 13.26 13.11
CA GLY A 128 -14.45 14.36 13.10
C GLY A 128 -13.91 15.75 13.46
N THR A 129 -14.62 16.77 12.97
CA THR A 129 -14.22 18.19 12.96
C THR A 129 -15.41 19.10 13.29
N GLU A 130 -15.20 20.37 13.64
CA GLU A 130 -16.31 21.27 14.06
C GLU A 130 -17.43 21.38 13.00
N LYS A 131 -17.07 21.33 11.71
CA LYS A 131 -18.00 21.40 10.58
C LYS A 131 -18.57 20.03 10.17
N TYR A 132 -17.85 18.94 10.43
CA TYR A 132 -18.25 17.55 10.16
C TYR A 132 -18.02 16.71 11.43
N PRO A 133 -18.93 16.77 12.42
CA PRO A 133 -18.73 16.19 13.75
C PRO A 133 -19.04 14.69 13.83
N VAL A 134 -19.56 14.08 12.77
CA VAL A 134 -19.82 12.63 12.69
C VAL A 134 -18.52 11.93 12.32
N GLU A 135 -18.07 11.04 13.19
CA GLU A 135 -16.76 10.39 13.19
C GLU A 135 -16.31 9.84 11.81
N ASN A 136 -17.17 9.07 11.12
CA ASN A 136 -16.82 8.44 9.84
C ASN A 136 -17.34 9.19 8.60
N ASP A 137 -17.92 10.40 8.73
CA ASP A 137 -18.54 11.15 7.61
C ASP A 137 -17.56 11.37 6.43
N TYR A 138 -16.27 11.55 6.70
CA TYR A 138 -15.24 11.63 5.66
C TYR A 138 -15.03 10.30 4.91
N SER A 139 -14.88 9.20 5.64
CA SER A 139 -14.71 7.85 5.08
C SER A 139 -15.94 7.40 4.29
N SER A 140 -17.15 7.61 4.84
CA SER A 140 -18.41 7.29 4.18
C SER A 140 -18.64 8.16 2.94
N TYR A 141 -18.28 9.45 2.97
CA TYR A 141 -18.37 10.33 1.81
C TYR A 141 -17.45 9.85 0.67
N LEU A 142 -16.21 9.48 0.99
CA LEU A 142 -15.27 8.96 -0.01
C LEU A 142 -15.74 7.62 -0.59
N SER A 143 -16.15 6.66 0.24
CA SER A 143 -16.69 5.36 -0.20
C SER A 143 -17.86 5.50 -1.18
N SER A 144 -18.82 6.39 -0.86
CA SER A 144 -19.98 6.71 -1.69
C SER A 144 -19.63 7.45 -3.00
N ASN A 145 -18.44 8.05 -3.10
CA ASN A 145 -17.95 8.79 -4.26
C ASN A 145 -16.74 8.13 -4.94
N SER A 146 -16.65 6.79 -4.95
CA SER A 146 -15.57 6.03 -5.59
C SER A 146 -14.17 6.43 -5.10
N GLY A 147 -14.02 6.63 -3.79
CA GLY A 147 -12.83 7.17 -3.17
C GLY A 147 -12.34 6.40 -1.96
N TYR A 148 -11.12 6.75 -1.52
CA TYR A 148 -10.54 6.32 -0.25
C TYR A 148 -9.52 7.37 0.23
N SER A 149 -9.15 7.29 1.50
CA SER A 149 -8.11 8.12 2.11
C SER A 149 -7.08 7.28 2.88
N ASN A 150 -5.89 7.83 3.07
CA ASN A 150 -4.90 7.29 4.00
C ASN A 150 -3.94 8.41 4.46
N ALA A 151 -3.07 8.11 5.43
CA ALA A 151 -1.99 9.00 5.84
C ALA A 151 -0.72 8.20 6.19
N TYR A 152 0.36 8.92 6.54
CA TYR A 152 1.52 8.34 7.25
C TYR A 152 2.33 9.42 7.98
N THR A 153 2.93 9.02 9.12
CA THR A 153 3.90 9.81 9.89
C THR A 153 5.30 9.23 9.71
N ALA A 154 6.22 10.06 9.21
CA ALA A 154 7.65 9.79 9.11
C ALA A 154 8.44 10.59 10.17
N ALA A 155 9.77 10.58 10.08
CA ALA A 155 10.66 11.29 11.01
C ALA A 155 10.33 12.79 11.13
N THR A 156 10.27 13.49 10.00
CA THR A 156 10.11 14.96 9.94
C THR A 156 8.84 15.44 9.25
N GLN A 157 7.94 14.53 8.84
CA GLN A 157 6.74 14.88 8.09
C GLN A 157 5.55 13.95 8.38
N THR A 158 4.34 14.48 8.29
CA THR A 158 3.09 13.72 8.28
C THR A 158 2.32 14.08 7.01
N ASN A 159 1.93 13.08 6.22
CA ASN A 159 1.33 13.23 4.90
C ASN A 159 -0.08 12.62 4.90
N TYR A 160 -1.09 13.44 4.65
CA TYR A 160 -2.48 12.98 4.51
C TYR A 160 -2.90 13.08 3.04
N PHE A 161 -3.69 12.13 2.56
CA PHE A 161 -4.15 12.13 1.17
C PHE A 161 -5.47 11.37 0.95
N PHE A 162 -6.17 11.71 -0.14
CA PHE A 162 -7.35 10.98 -0.61
C PHE A 162 -7.42 10.95 -2.14
N GLU A 163 -8.27 10.07 -2.66
CA GLU A 163 -8.84 10.19 -4.00
C GLU A 163 -10.36 9.95 -3.96
N CYS A 164 -11.07 10.47 -4.96
CA CYS A 164 -12.50 10.29 -5.20
C CYS A 164 -12.80 10.37 -6.70
N ALA A 165 -14.02 10.08 -7.14
CA ALA A 165 -14.44 10.28 -8.52
C ALA A 165 -14.29 11.76 -8.92
N ALA A 166 -13.73 12.03 -10.12
CA ALA A 166 -13.55 13.39 -10.61
C ALA A 166 -14.86 14.06 -11.08
N VAL A 167 -15.91 13.27 -11.31
CA VAL A 167 -17.26 13.73 -11.69
C VAL A 167 -18.29 12.80 -11.09
N HIS A 168 -19.51 13.28 -10.86
CA HIS A 168 -20.66 12.38 -10.69
C HIS A 168 -20.97 11.68 -12.02
N GLU A 169 -21.20 10.37 -12.02
CA GLU A 169 -21.61 9.64 -13.23
C GLU A 169 -23.00 10.13 -13.67
N SER A 170 -23.03 10.97 -14.71
CA SER A 170 -24.26 11.30 -15.42
C SER A 170 -24.63 10.13 -16.34
N ARG A 171 -25.88 9.68 -16.23
CA ARG A 171 -26.42 8.55 -17.01
C ARG A 171 -26.20 8.83 -18.51
N PRO A 172 -25.47 7.99 -19.25
CA PRO A 172 -25.13 8.28 -20.64
C PRO A 172 -26.40 8.40 -21.49
N ALA A 173 -26.47 9.46 -22.30
CA ALA A 173 -27.52 9.59 -23.31
C ALA A 173 -27.44 8.40 -24.28
N THR A 174 -28.59 7.76 -24.54
CA THR A 174 -28.66 6.62 -25.45
C THR A 174 -28.12 6.97 -26.83
N PRO A 175 -27.25 6.15 -27.45
CA PRO A 175 -26.66 6.43 -28.76
C PRO A 175 -27.65 6.15 -29.91
N ASN A 176 -28.76 6.90 -29.93
CA ASN A 176 -29.69 7.04 -31.04
C ASN A 176 -30.26 8.47 -31.00
N GLY A 177 -29.94 9.28 -31.99
CA GLY A 177 -30.25 10.71 -32.02
C GLY A 177 -31.65 11.03 -32.51
N GLU A 178 -32.67 10.89 -31.65
CA GLU A 178 -34.00 11.50 -31.88
C GLU A 178 -34.42 12.38 -30.71
N SER A 179 -34.62 13.68 -30.97
CA SER A 179 -35.07 14.66 -29.98
C SER A 179 -36.59 14.70 -29.91
N THR A 180 -37.18 13.91 -29.01
CA THR A 180 -38.61 13.99 -28.67
C THR A 180 -38.81 14.91 -27.46
N ALA A 181 -38.81 16.21 -27.70
CA ALA A 181 -39.04 17.22 -26.66
C ALA A 181 -40.42 17.02 -25.97
N PRO A 182 -40.49 16.97 -24.62
CA PRO A 182 -41.76 16.92 -23.90
C PRO A 182 -42.58 18.20 -24.15
N LYS A 183 -43.86 18.05 -24.49
CA LYS A 183 -44.78 19.20 -24.59
C LYS A 183 -45.04 19.77 -23.19
N PRO A 184 -45.10 21.10 -23.02
CA PRO A 184 -45.41 21.70 -21.72
C PRO A 184 -46.87 21.39 -21.33
N ILE A 185 -47.06 20.82 -20.14
CA ILE A 185 -48.39 20.70 -19.52
C ILE A 185 -48.72 22.07 -18.89
N THR A 186 -49.86 22.64 -19.27
CA THR A 186 -50.32 23.94 -18.78
C THR A 186 -50.82 23.85 -17.35
N ASN A 187 -50.15 24.54 -16.41
CA ASN A 187 -50.64 24.68 -15.04
C ASN A 187 -51.97 25.47 -14.98
N GLY A 188 -52.96 24.91 -14.30
CA GLY A 188 -54.16 25.64 -13.90
C GLY A 188 -53.93 26.47 -12.63
N THR A 189 -54.35 27.72 -12.63
CA THR A 189 -54.22 28.64 -11.49
C THR A 189 -55.33 28.45 -10.45
N VAL A 190 -54.98 28.27 -9.17
CA VAL A 190 -55.82 28.64 -8.02
C VAL A 190 -54.93 29.28 -6.95
N ASN A 191 -55.37 30.40 -6.36
CA ASN A 191 -54.65 31.11 -5.31
C ASN A 191 -54.90 30.50 -3.91
N GLY A 192 -53.88 30.51 -3.05
CA GLY A 192 -54.00 30.13 -1.65
C GLY A 192 -52.87 30.71 -0.79
N THR A 193 -53.10 31.87 -0.18
CA THR A 193 -52.15 32.52 0.74
C THR A 193 -52.42 32.15 2.19
N VAL A 194 -51.39 31.84 2.99
CA VAL A 194 -51.02 32.58 4.22
C VAL A 194 -49.80 31.96 4.92
N ASN A 195 -48.94 32.84 5.42
CA ASN A 195 -47.77 32.72 6.30
C ASN A 195 -47.66 31.50 7.23
N GLY A 196 -46.42 30.98 7.38
CA GLY A 196 -46.05 29.99 8.39
C GLY A 196 -44.53 29.83 8.54
N ALA A 197 -43.81 30.89 8.92
CA ALA A 197 -42.35 30.86 9.06
C ALA A 197 -41.92 30.33 10.44
N GLY A 198 -41.22 29.19 10.44
CA GLY A 198 -40.51 28.63 11.60
C GLY A 198 -39.11 28.14 11.17
N PRO A 199 -38.09 28.17 12.04
CA PRO A 199 -36.71 27.92 11.64
C PRO A 199 -36.44 26.42 11.41
N ALA A 200 -36.30 26.02 10.14
CA ALA A 200 -35.68 24.75 9.77
C ALA A 200 -34.15 24.81 10.03
N THR A 201 -33.57 23.70 10.46
CA THR A 201 -32.15 23.59 10.82
C THR A 201 -31.25 23.53 9.58
N ASN A 202 -30.32 24.48 9.45
CA ASN A 202 -29.24 24.39 8.46
C ASN A 202 -28.27 23.27 8.85
N GLY A 203 -28.09 22.24 8.01
CA GLY A 203 -27.24 21.10 8.36
C GLY A 203 -26.81 20.12 7.25
N ALA A 204 -27.37 20.15 6.04
CA ALA A 204 -26.91 19.33 4.91
C ALA A 204 -27.47 19.84 3.56
N ALA A 205 -26.72 20.64 2.79
CA ALA A 205 -27.17 21.10 1.46
C ALA A 205 -26.12 21.64 0.46
N SER A 206 -24.95 22.14 0.89
CA SER A 206 -24.07 22.94 0.00
C SER A 206 -23.02 22.17 -0.81
N GLY A 207 -22.75 20.90 -0.49
CA GLY A 207 -21.69 20.13 -1.16
C GLY A 207 -22.08 19.52 -2.50
N THR A 208 -23.36 19.17 -2.70
CA THR A 208 -23.84 18.41 -3.86
C THR A 208 -23.88 19.22 -5.16
N THR A 209 -23.71 20.54 -5.11
CA THR A 209 -23.71 21.43 -6.28
C THR A 209 -22.33 21.73 -6.85
N ARG A 210 -21.24 21.36 -6.16
CA ARG A 210 -19.83 21.58 -6.58
C ARG A 210 -19.05 20.30 -6.89
N GLY A 211 -19.70 19.14 -6.95
CA GLY A 211 -19.09 17.87 -7.34
C GLY A 211 -18.29 17.14 -6.24
N PRO A 212 -17.76 15.94 -6.52
CA PRO A 212 -17.17 15.08 -5.48
C PRO A 212 -15.85 15.59 -4.92
N LEU A 213 -15.00 16.20 -5.75
CA LEU A 213 -13.71 16.76 -5.29
C LEU A 213 -13.95 17.85 -4.24
N TYR A 214 -14.85 18.80 -4.52
CA TYR A 214 -15.15 19.87 -3.57
C TYR A 214 -15.62 19.32 -2.22
N GLY A 215 -16.59 18.40 -2.21
CA GLY A 215 -17.15 17.84 -0.98
C GLY A 215 -16.21 16.94 -0.17
N ALA A 216 -15.15 16.41 -0.81
CA ALA A 216 -14.04 15.71 -0.14
C ALA A 216 -12.98 16.71 0.37
N LEU A 217 -12.60 17.68 -0.45
CA LEU A 217 -11.59 18.70 -0.14
C LEU A 217 -12.02 19.61 1.02
N ASP A 218 -13.31 19.95 1.09
CA ASP A 218 -13.89 20.75 2.17
C ASP A 218 -13.74 20.06 3.53
N ARG A 219 -14.11 18.77 3.60
CA ARG A 219 -13.92 17.90 4.78
C ARG A 219 -12.45 17.77 5.15
N PHE A 220 -11.61 17.48 4.16
CA PHE A 220 -10.17 17.30 4.34
C PHE A 220 -9.49 18.56 4.89
N ALA A 221 -9.90 19.75 4.43
CA ALA A 221 -9.37 21.01 4.95
C ALA A 221 -9.66 21.19 6.46
N GLN A 222 -10.79 20.69 6.96
CA GLN A 222 -11.17 20.84 8.38
C GLN A 222 -10.21 20.13 9.34
N PHE A 223 -9.47 19.11 8.88
CA PHE A 223 -8.41 18.44 9.67
C PHE A 223 -7.33 19.43 10.10
N PHE A 224 -7.09 20.48 9.30
CA PHE A 224 -6.04 21.49 9.48
C PHE A 224 -6.59 22.84 9.97
N VAL A 225 -7.92 22.96 10.08
CA VAL A 225 -8.61 24.17 10.56
C VAL A 225 -9.17 23.94 11.97
N LYS A 226 -10.01 22.91 12.19
CA LYS A 226 -10.66 22.62 13.48
C LYS A 226 -11.03 21.12 13.68
N PRO A 227 -10.05 20.23 13.94
CA PRO A 227 -10.33 18.89 14.43
C PRO A 227 -10.91 18.90 15.86
N LEU A 228 -11.76 17.91 16.19
CA LEU A 228 -12.42 17.86 17.50
C LEU A 228 -11.64 17.08 18.58
N PHE A 229 -10.76 16.16 18.18
CA PHE A 229 -10.10 15.20 19.08
C PHE A 229 -11.11 14.55 20.03
N LEU A 230 -12.14 13.86 19.51
CA LEU A 230 -13.28 13.40 20.31
C LEU A 230 -12.88 12.46 21.46
N GLU A 231 -13.26 12.80 22.70
CA GLU A 231 -12.87 12.08 23.94
C GLU A 231 -13.22 10.58 23.88
N ASN A 232 -14.38 10.24 23.32
CA ASN A 232 -14.86 8.86 23.17
C ASN A 232 -14.20 8.06 22.02
N THR A 233 -13.37 8.72 21.19
CA THR A 233 -12.59 8.07 20.11
C THR A 233 -11.15 7.81 20.55
N LEU A 234 -10.62 8.64 21.47
CA LEU A 234 -9.24 8.66 21.94
C LEU A 234 -8.71 7.26 22.33
N ASP A 235 -9.49 6.54 23.14
CA ASP A 235 -9.11 5.23 23.69
C ASP A 235 -9.27 4.08 22.66
N ARG A 236 -9.96 4.32 21.54
CA ARG A 236 -10.03 3.37 20.41
C ARG A 236 -8.85 3.56 19.47
N GLU A 237 -8.52 4.80 19.10
CA GLU A 237 -7.40 5.07 18.20
C GLU A 237 -6.04 4.74 18.85
N MET A 238 -5.89 4.93 20.17
CA MET A 238 -4.71 4.41 20.89
C MET A 238 -4.61 2.87 20.87
N ARG A 239 -5.74 2.14 20.88
CA ARG A 239 -5.75 0.67 20.67
C ARG A 239 -5.44 0.30 19.22
N ALA A 240 -5.86 1.10 18.24
CA ALA A 240 -5.51 0.89 16.83
C ALA A 240 -3.99 1.06 16.57
N VAL A 241 -3.38 2.09 17.16
CA VAL A 241 -1.91 2.30 17.15
C VAL A 241 -1.16 1.18 17.89
N ASP A 242 -1.70 0.69 19.00
CA ASP A 242 -1.14 -0.46 19.72
C ASP A 242 -1.21 -1.76 18.89
N SER A 243 -2.31 -2.00 18.18
CA SER A 243 -2.46 -3.11 17.24
C SER A 243 -1.51 -3.00 16.04
N GLU A 244 -1.27 -1.78 15.52
CA GLU A 244 -0.22 -1.50 14.52
C GLU A 244 1.18 -1.86 15.07
N ASN A 245 1.50 -1.46 16.30
CA ASN A 245 2.79 -1.82 16.92
C ASN A 245 2.93 -3.33 17.15
N LYS A 246 1.89 -4.00 17.66
CA LYS A 246 1.86 -5.45 17.90
C LYS A 246 2.01 -6.26 16.61
N LYS A 247 1.35 -5.84 15.53
CA LYS A 247 1.56 -6.35 14.16
C LYS A 247 3.04 -6.27 13.75
N ASN A 248 3.78 -5.27 14.20
CA ASN A 248 5.18 -5.07 13.84
C ASN A 248 6.19 -5.83 14.73
N LEU A 249 5.78 -6.41 15.86
CA LEU A 249 6.70 -7.02 16.85
C LEU A 249 7.59 -8.12 16.26
N GLN A 250 7.03 -9.01 15.43
CA GLN A 250 7.77 -10.10 14.77
C GLN A 250 8.26 -9.74 13.36
N SER A 251 8.27 -8.45 12.99
CA SER A 251 8.72 -8.00 11.66
C SER A 251 10.18 -7.53 11.71
N ASP A 252 11.10 -8.31 11.13
CA ASP A 252 12.53 -8.01 11.16
C ASP A 252 12.90 -6.61 10.67
N VAL A 253 12.17 -6.06 9.68
CA VAL A 253 12.38 -4.68 9.20
C VAL A 253 12.17 -3.65 10.33
N TRP A 254 11.13 -3.82 11.15
CA TRP A 254 10.87 -2.94 12.30
C TRP A 254 11.81 -3.22 13.47
N ARG A 255 12.09 -4.49 13.75
CA ARG A 255 13.00 -4.94 14.82
C ARG A 255 14.42 -4.42 14.64
N LEU A 256 14.93 -4.47 13.41
CA LEU A 256 16.27 -4.01 13.04
C LEU A 256 16.31 -2.48 12.91
N SER A 257 15.27 -1.85 12.33
CA SER A 257 15.19 -0.38 12.27
C SER A 257 15.14 0.24 13.67
N GLN A 258 14.33 -0.28 14.59
CA GLN A 258 14.29 0.25 15.96
C GLN A 258 15.58 -0.09 16.73
N LEU A 259 16.25 -1.21 16.47
CA LEU A 259 17.58 -1.47 17.03
C LEU A 259 18.63 -0.46 16.52
N ALA A 260 18.64 -0.18 15.21
CA ALA A 260 19.53 0.79 14.58
C ALA A 260 19.37 2.22 15.15
N LYS A 261 18.13 2.57 15.53
CA LYS A 261 17.75 3.79 16.27
C LYS A 261 18.16 3.76 17.74
N SER A 262 17.77 2.72 18.49
CA SER A 262 18.08 2.57 19.91
C SER A 262 19.60 2.50 20.18
N LEU A 263 20.40 2.10 19.18
CA LEU A 263 21.87 2.13 19.19
C LEU A 263 22.50 3.34 18.47
N SER A 264 21.74 4.42 18.27
CA SER A 264 22.22 5.74 17.82
C SER A 264 22.41 6.70 19.01
N ASN A 265 22.85 7.95 18.75
CA ASN A 265 23.05 8.98 19.78
C ASN A 265 21.75 9.25 20.57
N PRO A 266 21.68 8.94 21.89
CA PRO A 266 20.46 9.10 22.67
C PRO A 266 19.95 10.54 22.85
N LYS A 267 20.69 11.55 22.38
CA LYS A 267 20.27 12.97 22.40
C LYS A 267 19.63 13.44 21.09
N HIS A 268 19.69 12.62 20.03
CA HIS A 268 19.15 12.92 18.71
C HIS A 268 17.83 12.15 18.50
N PRO A 269 16.75 12.79 17.99
CA PRO A 269 15.41 12.18 17.95
C PRO A 269 15.30 10.91 17.12
N TYR A 270 16.25 10.62 16.21
CA TYR A 270 16.34 9.31 15.55
C TYR A 270 16.41 8.14 16.54
N HIS A 271 16.90 8.35 17.77
CA HIS A 271 16.91 7.33 18.83
C HIS A 271 15.49 6.92 19.30
N HIS A 272 14.47 7.75 19.06
CA HIS A 272 13.14 7.58 19.64
C HIS A 272 12.38 6.39 19.04
N PHE A 273 11.39 5.91 19.79
CA PHE A 273 10.39 4.96 19.31
C PHE A 273 9.30 5.72 18.56
N SER A 274 9.16 5.47 17.25
CA SER A 274 8.35 6.31 16.36
C SER A 274 6.87 5.92 16.25
N THR A 275 6.49 4.71 16.67
CA THR A 275 5.16 4.13 16.40
C THR A 275 4.12 4.52 17.46
N GLY A 276 4.53 4.57 18.73
CA GLY A 276 3.60 4.60 19.86
C GLY A 276 2.98 3.23 20.17
N ASN A 277 2.43 3.10 21.38
CA ASN A 277 1.63 1.96 21.84
C ASN A 277 0.82 2.38 23.09
N LEU A 278 -0.03 1.51 23.64
CA LEU A 278 -0.83 1.86 24.84
C LEU A 278 0.04 2.27 26.02
N LYS A 279 1.23 1.68 26.18
CA LYS A 279 2.13 2.00 27.28
C LYS A 279 2.68 3.43 27.18
N THR A 280 3.08 3.89 26.00
CA THR A 280 3.66 5.25 25.82
C THR A 280 2.62 6.34 25.65
N LEU A 281 1.45 6.02 25.08
CA LEU A 281 0.39 6.99 24.78
C LEU A 281 -0.69 7.08 25.86
N LYS A 282 -0.94 5.99 26.61
CA LYS A 282 -1.94 5.93 27.66
C LYS A 282 -1.37 5.69 29.05
N GLU A 283 -0.74 4.54 29.30
CA GLU A 283 -0.42 4.10 30.66
C GLU A 283 0.63 4.96 31.39
N GLU A 284 1.80 5.19 30.77
CA GLU A 284 2.88 5.99 31.37
C GLU A 284 2.48 7.48 31.50
N PRO A 285 1.65 8.07 30.60
CA PRO A 285 0.95 9.33 30.83
C PRO A 285 -0.05 9.33 32.01
N GLU A 286 -0.98 8.38 32.09
CA GLU A 286 -1.98 8.28 33.17
C GLU A 286 -1.32 8.11 34.54
N LYS A 287 -0.29 7.27 34.64
CA LYS A 287 0.51 7.06 35.87
C LYS A 287 1.27 8.32 36.31
N ARG A 288 1.43 9.32 35.43
CA ARG A 288 1.98 10.66 35.73
C ARG A 288 0.91 11.74 35.93
N GLY A 289 -0.38 11.41 35.82
CA GLY A 289 -1.49 12.37 35.89
C GLY A 289 -1.62 13.28 34.66
N VAL A 290 -1.06 12.86 33.51
CA VAL A 290 -1.11 13.61 32.25
C VAL A 290 -2.49 13.45 31.61
N LYS A 291 -3.08 14.56 31.17
CA LYS A 291 -4.30 14.55 30.35
C LYS A 291 -3.94 14.34 28.89
N ILE A 292 -3.98 13.08 28.44
CA ILE A 292 -3.55 12.66 27.09
C ILE A 292 -4.17 13.53 25.99
N ARG A 293 -5.49 13.76 26.03
CA ARG A 293 -6.21 14.60 25.07
C ARG A 293 -5.68 16.04 25.01
N ASP A 294 -5.42 16.65 26.17
CA ASP A 294 -4.87 18.00 26.26
C ASP A 294 -3.46 18.05 25.64
N GLU A 295 -2.63 17.00 25.77
CA GLU A 295 -1.30 16.95 25.14
C GLU A 295 -1.35 16.73 23.63
N PHE A 296 -2.29 15.92 23.11
CA PHE A 296 -2.48 15.77 21.66
C PHE A 296 -2.99 17.07 21.02
N ILE A 297 -3.93 17.78 21.69
CA ILE A 297 -4.37 19.12 21.27
C ILE A 297 -3.18 20.10 21.30
N LYS A 298 -2.40 20.15 22.39
CA LYS A 298 -1.19 20.99 22.47
C LYS A 298 -0.17 20.65 21.39
N PHE A 299 0.01 19.39 21.02
CA PHE A 299 0.92 19.00 19.94
C PHE A 299 0.47 19.61 18.60
N TYR A 300 -0.81 19.47 18.27
CA TYR A 300 -1.42 20.10 17.09
C TYR A 300 -1.32 21.63 17.14
N GLU A 301 -1.72 22.26 18.26
CA GLU A 301 -1.62 23.71 18.48
C GLU A 301 -0.18 24.22 18.35
N LYS A 302 0.81 23.50 18.89
CA LYS A 302 2.24 23.85 18.86
C LYS A 302 2.89 23.70 17.48
N HIS A 303 2.49 22.70 16.70
CA HIS A 303 3.26 22.26 15.52
C HIS A 303 2.53 22.40 14.18
N TYR A 304 1.20 22.25 14.11
CA TYR A 304 0.46 22.32 12.85
C TYR A 304 0.28 23.80 12.46
N SER A 305 1.12 24.27 11.53
CA SER A 305 1.16 25.66 11.04
C SER A 305 1.16 25.72 9.53
N ALA A 306 0.32 26.58 8.94
CA ALA A 306 0.20 26.79 7.50
C ALA A 306 1.56 26.97 6.79
N ASN A 307 2.52 27.67 7.41
CA ASN A 307 3.83 27.91 6.81
C ASN A 307 4.74 26.67 6.69
N LEU A 308 4.37 25.54 7.32
CA LEU A 308 5.04 24.24 7.21
C LEU A 308 4.25 23.26 6.31
N MET A 309 3.13 23.70 5.73
CA MET A 309 2.23 22.85 4.95
C MET A 309 2.43 23.01 3.44
N LYS A 310 2.42 21.88 2.74
CA LYS A 310 2.44 21.77 1.27
C LYS A 310 1.22 20.99 0.80
N LEU A 311 0.37 21.64 0.03
CA LEU A 311 -0.86 21.06 -0.52
C LEU A 311 -0.66 20.71 -2.01
N VAL A 312 -1.26 19.63 -2.47
CA VAL A 312 -1.44 19.32 -3.89
C VAL A 312 -2.91 18.99 -4.11
N VAL A 313 -3.54 19.61 -5.11
CA VAL A 313 -4.93 19.32 -5.52
C VAL A 313 -4.95 18.97 -7.00
N LEU A 314 -5.57 17.85 -7.35
CA LEU A 314 -5.71 17.34 -8.71
C LEU A 314 -7.19 17.11 -9.03
N GLY A 315 -7.69 17.80 -10.05
CA GLY A 315 -9.10 17.74 -10.49
C GLY A 315 -9.27 17.89 -12.01
N ARG A 316 -10.52 17.87 -12.47
CA ARG A 316 -10.89 18.24 -13.86
C ARG A 316 -11.16 19.73 -14.01
N GLU A 317 -11.39 20.40 -12.90
CA GLU A 317 -11.73 21.81 -12.79
C GLU A 317 -10.57 22.69 -13.29
N PRO A 318 -10.84 23.87 -13.88
CA PRO A 318 -9.79 24.79 -14.31
C PRO A 318 -8.87 25.22 -13.15
N LEU A 319 -7.64 25.61 -13.46
CA LEU A 319 -6.67 26.07 -12.44
C LEU A 319 -7.20 27.27 -11.64
N GLU A 320 -8.05 28.11 -12.25
CA GLU A 320 -8.74 29.24 -11.61
C GLU A 320 -9.76 28.77 -10.55
N GLU A 321 -10.54 27.72 -10.85
CA GLU A 321 -11.53 27.18 -9.93
C GLU A 321 -10.87 26.41 -8.79
N LEU A 322 -9.80 25.66 -9.07
CA LEU A 322 -8.95 25.04 -8.05
C LEU A 322 -8.24 26.08 -7.17
N GLU A 323 -7.88 27.25 -7.70
CA GLU A 323 -7.29 28.36 -6.95
C GLU A 323 -8.32 28.97 -5.99
N ASP A 324 -9.52 29.29 -6.49
CA ASP A 324 -10.63 29.80 -5.66
C ASP A 324 -11.02 28.81 -4.56
N TRP A 325 -11.09 27.50 -4.85
CA TRP A 325 -11.41 26.47 -3.84
C TRP A 325 -10.31 26.33 -2.78
N VAL A 326 -9.04 26.38 -3.16
CA VAL A 326 -7.94 26.33 -2.19
C VAL A 326 -7.89 27.59 -1.33
N VAL A 327 -8.24 28.75 -1.87
CA VAL A 327 -8.44 29.99 -1.10
C VAL A 327 -9.62 29.86 -0.13
N GLU A 328 -10.78 29.40 -0.59
CA GLU A 328 -12.00 29.25 0.23
C GLU A 328 -11.79 28.28 1.40
N LEU A 329 -11.06 27.18 1.19
CA LEU A 329 -10.98 26.07 2.15
C LEU A 329 -9.73 26.10 3.05
N PHE A 330 -8.59 26.64 2.60
CA PHE A 330 -7.31 26.55 3.33
C PHE A 330 -6.78 27.90 3.85
N SER A 331 -7.44 29.04 3.58
CA SER A 331 -6.99 30.35 4.11
C SER A 331 -7.11 30.47 5.63
N ASP A 332 -8.06 29.74 6.24
CA ASP A 332 -8.31 29.76 7.69
C ASP A 332 -7.36 28.85 8.49
N VAL A 333 -6.47 28.09 7.83
CA VAL A 333 -5.39 27.35 8.50
C VAL A 333 -4.42 28.34 9.15
N GLU A 334 -4.17 28.19 10.45
CA GLU A 334 -3.40 29.18 11.22
C GLU A 334 -1.91 29.22 10.82
N ASN A 335 -1.38 30.41 10.59
CA ASN A 335 0.05 30.64 10.42
C ASN A 335 0.71 31.06 11.74
N LYS A 336 1.37 30.10 12.39
CA LYS A 336 2.13 30.30 13.64
C LYS A 336 3.57 30.76 13.39
N ASN A 337 3.96 30.92 12.11
CA ASN A 337 5.28 31.36 11.66
C ASN A 337 6.44 30.57 12.32
N LEU A 338 6.33 29.24 12.28
CA LEU A 338 7.29 28.32 12.86
C LEU A 338 8.54 28.17 11.97
N PRO A 339 9.75 28.06 12.53
CA PRO A 339 10.95 27.72 11.74
C PRO A 339 10.90 26.27 11.23
N GLU A 340 11.72 25.96 10.24
CA GLU A 340 12.07 24.57 9.90
C GLU A 340 12.71 23.89 11.12
N GLN A 341 12.35 22.63 11.37
CA GLN A 341 12.97 21.82 12.43
C GLN A 341 14.30 21.25 11.92
N ARG A 342 15.38 21.49 12.68
CA ARG A 342 16.75 21.07 12.36
C ARG A 342 17.46 20.59 13.62
N TRP A 343 18.42 19.69 13.45
CA TRP A 343 19.17 19.06 14.54
C TRP A 343 20.69 19.10 14.29
N ASP A 344 21.16 20.14 13.61
CA ASP A 344 22.57 20.31 13.18
C ASP A 344 23.59 20.29 14.35
N ASP A 345 23.15 20.52 15.59
CA ASP A 345 23.96 20.46 16.82
C ASP A 345 24.14 19.04 17.40
N LYS A 346 23.39 18.05 16.88
CA LYS A 346 23.27 16.70 17.41
C LYS A 346 23.58 15.66 16.32
N PRO A 347 24.84 15.21 16.14
CA PRO A 347 25.15 14.18 15.16
C PRO A 347 24.43 12.86 15.49
N THR A 348 23.86 12.19 14.50
CA THR A 348 23.07 10.96 14.71
C THR A 348 23.88 9.82 15.32
N LEU A 349 25.19 9.77 15.06
CA LEU A 349 26.16 8.85 15.68
C LEU A 349 27.34 9.66 16.23
N THR A 350 27.72 9.42 17.50
CA THR A 350 28.97 9.94 18.09
C THR A 350 30.11 8.92 17.92
N PRO A 351 31.37 9.26 18.23
CA PRO A 351 32.48 8.29 18.27
C PRO A 351 32.22 7.05 19.15
N ASP A 352 31.32 7.14 20.13
CA ASP A 352 30.92 6.01 20.97
C ASP A 352 30.06 4.99 20.19
N GLN A 353 29.30 5.42 19.19
CA GLN A 353 28.54 4.53 18.29
C GLN A 353 29.32 4.10 17.03
N LEU A 354 30.41 4.79 16.68
CA LEU A 354 31.27 4.43 15.54
C LEU A 354 32.23 3.29 15.88
N GLN A 355 32.68 2.58 14.85
CA GLN A 355 33.51 1.38 14.92
C GLN A 355 32.93 0.29 15.85
N ASN A 356 31.60 0.15 15.85
CA ASN A 356 30.89 -0.92 16.55
C ASN A 356 30.53 -2.06 15.60
N GLU A 357 30.61 -3.29 16.09
CA GLU A 357 29.91 -4.47 15.55
C GLU A 357 28.65 -4.68 16.40
N ILE A 358 27.49 -4.62 15.74
CA ILE A 358 26.17 -4.88 16.31
C ILE A 358 25.71 -6.24 15.79
N PHE A 359 25.64 -7.24 16.66
CA PHE A 359 25.05 -8.53 16.32
C PHE A 359 23.58 -8.54 16.70
N ALA A 360 22.69 -8.77 15.74
CA ALA A 360 21.24 -8.71 15.92
C ALA A 360 20.61 -10.06 15.56
N LYS A 361 19.72 -10.55 16.44
CA LYS A 361 18.96 -11.77 16.20
C LYS A 361 17.61 -11.44 15.51
N PRO A 362 17.38 -11.94 14.29
CA PRO A 362 16.11 -11.81 13.59
C PRO A 362 15.03 -12.76 14.15
N VAL A 363 13.85 -12.77 13.54
CA VAL A 363 12.79 -13.78 13.69
C VAL A 363 12.85 -14.79 12.56
N MET A 364 13.11 -14.33 11.33
CA MET A 364 13.31 -15.20 10.17
C MET A 364 14.76 -15.72 10.09
N GLU A 365 14.98 -16.79 9.33
CA GLU A 365 16.30 -17.25 8.93
C GLU A 365 16.89 -16.29 7.86
N SER A 366 17.47 -15.18 8.32
CA SER A 366 18.15 -14.19 7.52
C SER A 366 19.63 -14.12 7.87
N ARG A 367 20.46 -13.74 6.89
CA ARG A 367 21.90 -13.51 7.03
C ARG A 367 22.28 -12.28 6.22
N SER A 368 22.67 -11.22 6.90
CA SER A 368 23.04 -9.96 6.25
C SER A 368 24.07 -9.17 7.04
N LEU A 369 24.77 -8.31 6.31
CA LEU A 369 25.75 -7.35 6.79
C LEU A 369 25.34 -5.96 6.28
N GLU A 370 25.09 -5.03 7.19
CA GLU A 370 24.89 -3.61 6.91
C GLU A 370 26.18 -2.86 7.28
N ILE A 371 26.63 -1.95 6.41
CA ILE A 371 27.73 -1.02 6.69
C ILE A 371 27.16 0.42 6.68
N THR A 372 26.82 0.96 7.85
CA THR A 372 26.31 2.33 7.99
C THR A 372 27.46 3.34 8.07
N PHE A 373 27.51 4.33 7.17
CA PHE A 373 28.41 5.50 7.27
C PHE A 373 27.60 6.78 7.60
N PRO A 374 27.98 7.60 8.60
CA PRO A 374 27.48 8.98 8.73
C PRO A 374 27.77 9.78 7.46
N TRP A 375 26.75 10.46 6.94
CA TRP A 375 26.79 11.17 5.66
C TRP A 375 26.29 12.61 5.76
N GLN A 376 26.63 13.40 4.75
CA GLN A 376 26.16 14.76 4.56
C GLN A 376 24.67 14.79 4.14
N ASP A 377 23.96 15.84 4.53
CA ASP A 377 22.66 16.17 3.92
C ASP A 377 22.86 16.60 2.46
N GLU A 378 22.26 15.87 1.52
CA GLU A 378 22.31 16.16 0.08
C GLU A 378 21.05 16.83 -0.45
N GLU A 379 20.06 17.17 0.38
CA GLU A 379 18.86 17.90 -0.06
C GLU A 379 19.21 19.30 -0.63
N PRO A 380 20.19 20.06 -0.10
CA PRO A 380 20.69 21.28 -0.74
C PRO A 380 21.55 21.02 -2.00
N LEU A 381 21.94 19.77 -2.28
CA LEU A 381 22.82 19.37 -3.38
C LEU A 381 22.05 18.79 -4.57
N TYR A 382 20.77 19.15 -4.72
CA TYR A 382 19.83 18.58 -5.70
C TYR A 382 20.26 18.66 -7.17
N GLU A 383 21.19 19.54 -7.55
CA GLU A 383 21.74 19.58 -8.92
C GLU A 383 22.80 18.50 -9.19
N THR A 384 23.57 18.12 -8.17
CA THR A 384 24.80 17.33 -8.29
C THR A 384 24.69 15.92 -7.71
N GLN A 385 23.86 15.73 -6.67
CA GLN A 385 23.46 14.43 -6.09
C GLN A 385 24.62 13.41 -5.98
N PRO A 386 25.79 13.77 -5.39
CA PRO A 386 27.02 12.97 -5.50
C PRO A 386 26.89 11.54 -4.94
N SER A 387 26.01 11.32 -3.96
CA SER A 387 25.66 9.97 -3.49
C SER A 387 25.19 9.04 -4.61
N ARG A 388 24.44 9.50 -5.62
CA ARG A 388 23.93 8.66 -6.72
C ARG A 388 25.02 8.14 -7.66
N TYR A 389 26.09 8.91 -7.85
CA TYR A 389 27.26 8.46 -8.61
C TYR A 389 28.02 7.38 -7.82
N ILE A 390 28.17 7.58 -6.50
CA ILE A 390 28.90 6.65 -5.60
C ILE A 390 28.10 5.34 -5.41
N SER A 391 26.78 5.43 -5.25
CA SER A 391 25.91 4.26 -5.09
C SER A 391 25.77 3.45 -6.38
N HIS A 392 25.77 4.08 -7.56
CA HIS A 392 25.82 3.37 -8.83
C HIS A 392 27.09 2.51 -8.98
N LEU A 393 28.25 3.01 -8.51
CA LEU A 393 29.50 2.25 -8.57
C LEU A 393 29.55 1.10 -7.55
N ILE A 394 29.15 1.35 -6.29
CA ILE A 394 29.18 0.34 -5.22
C ILE A 394 28.07 -0.71 -5.40
N GLY A 395 26.88 -0.29 -5.80
CA GLY A 395 25.71 -1.14 -6.08
C GLY A 395 25.65 -1.72 -7.50
N HIS A 396 26.77 -1.76 -8.22
CA HIS A 396 26.85 -2.35 -9.56
C HIS A 396 26.77 -3.88 -9.49
N GLU A 397 26.01 -4.56 -10.37
CA GLU A 397 26.00 -6.03 -10.45
C GLU A 397 26.65 -6.62 -11.72
N GLY A 398 26.97 -5.79 -12.71
CA GLY A 398 27.73 -6.20 -13.91
C GLY A 398 29.22 -6.51 -13.63
N PRO A 399 29.99 -6.93 -14.65
CA PRO A 399 31.36 -7.44 -14.50
C PRO A 399 32.31 -6.48 -13.78
N GLY A 400 33.18 -7.04 -12.93
CA GLY A 400 34.18 -6.30 -12.17
C GLY A 400 33.71 -5.72 -10.83
N SER A 401 32.40 -5.73 -10.57
CA SER A 401 31.85 -5.13 -9.35
C SER A 401 32.14 -5.93 -8.09
N ILE A 402 32.06 -5.26 -6.95
CA ILE A 402 32.15 -5.88 -5.63
C ILE A 402 31.12 -6.99 -5.43
N LEU A 403 29.88 -6.85 -5.93
CA LEU A 403 28.89 -7.92 -5.80
C LEU A 403 29.17 -9.11 -6.73
N ALA A 404 29.59 -8.87 -7.97
CA ALA A 404 29.96 -9.95 -8.89
C ALA A 404 31.09 -10.80 -8.28
N PHE A 405 32.13 -10.13 -7.76
CA PHE A 405 33.23 -10.77 -7.05
C PHE A 405 32.76 -11.56 -5.81
N LEU A 406 31.93 -10.97 -4.95
CA LEU A 406 31.42 -11.66 -3.75
C LEU A 406 30.47 -12.84 -4.08
N LYS A 407 29.73 -12.78 -5.20
CA LYS A 407 28.93 -13.90 -5.72
C LYS A 407 29.81 -15.04 -6.23
N ASP A 408 30.91 -14.73 -6.93
CA ASP A 408 31.86 -15.72 -7.46
C ASP A 408 32.75 -16.34 -6.38
N LYS A 409 33.06 -15.61 -5.31
CA LYS A 409 33.66 -16.17 -4.08
C LYS A 409 32.68 -16.95 -3.20
N GLY A 410 31.39 -17.01 -3.55
CA GLY A 410 30.37 -17.70 -2.76
C GLY A 410 30.05 -17.03 -1.41
N LEU A 411 30.36 -15.74 -1.23
CA LEU A 411 30.20 -15.01 0.03
C LEU A 411 28.88 -14.21 0.10
N ALA A 412 28.36 -13.72 -1.03
CA ALA A 412 27.15 -12.90 -1.07
C ALA A 412 26.13 -13.35 -2.14
N ASN A 413 24.87 -12.99 -1.91
CA ASN A 413 23.73 -13.25 -2.80
C ASN A 413 23.24 -11.98 -3.51
N SER A 414 23.27 -10.84 -2.83
CA SER A 414 22.81 -9.53 -3.31
C SER A 414 23.50 -8.42 -2.52
N LEU A 415 23.60 -7.22 -3.10
CA LEU A 415 24.10 -6.02 -2.43
C LEU A 415 23.29 -4.81 -2.90
N SER A 416 22.94 -3.92 -1.97
CA SER A 416 22.44 -2.58 -2.24
C SER A 416 23.35 -1.54 -1.62
N ALA A 417 23.40 -0.34 -2.22
CA ALA A 417 24.07 0.81 -1.64
C ALA A 417 23.30 2.09 -1.95
N GLY A 418 23.28 3.06 -1.04
CA GLY A 418 22.50 4.28 -1.25
C GLY A 418 22.56 5.32 -0.13
N LEU A 419 21.98 6.48 -0.42
CA LEU A 419 21.73 7.55 0.55
C LEU A 419 20.44 7.27 1.34
N HIS A 420 20.52 7.40 2.66
CA HIS A 420 19.39 7.36 3.58
C HIS A 420 19.22 8.74 4.24
N PRO A 421 18.35 9.63 3.73
CA PRO A 421 18.06 10.91 4.36
C PRO A 421 17.33 10.70 5.69
N ILE A 422 17.81 11.31 6.78
CA ILE A 422 17.23 11.15 8.12
C ILE A 422 16.42 12.40 8.49
N CYS A 423 17.06 13.57 8.40
CA CYS A 423 16.49 14.87 8.66
C CYS A 423 17.39 15.97 8.05
N PRO A 424 16.92 17.23 7.96
CA PRO A 424 17.78 18.33 7.50
C PRO A 424 19.04 18.41 8.38
N GLY A 425 20.21 18.34 7.73
CA GLY A 425 21.53 18.29 8.38
C GLY A 425 22.08 16.89 8.69
N SER A 426 21.37 15.78 8.45
CA SER A 426 21.90 14.42 8.69
C SER A 426 21.33 13.32 7.77
N ALA A 427 22.23 12.45 7.31
CA ALA A 427 21.92 11.27 6.51
C ALA A 427 22.89 10.12 6.84
N PHE A 428 22.57 8.91 6.37
CA PHE A 428 23.54 7.83 6.24
C PHE A 428 23.83 7.52 4.77
N PHE A 429 24.97 6.89 4.52
CA PHE A 429 25.20 6.10 3.32
C PHE A 429 25.33 4.64 3.77
N GLU A 430 24.48 3.78 3.24
CA GLU A 430 24.33 2.39 3.66
C GLU A 430 24.82 1.46 2.55
N ILE A 431 25.40 0.32 2.95
CA ILE A 431 25.75 -0.79 2.06
C ILE A 431 25.21 -2.07 2.71
N ASP A 432 24.13 -2.63 2.16
CA ASP A 432 23.53 -3.88 2.63
C ASP A 432 24.05 -5.05 1.79
N ILE A 433 24.41 -6.15 2.42
CA ILE A 433 24.90 -7.36 1.75
C ILE A 433 24.15 -8.58 2.31
N SER A 434 23.46 -9.33 1.46
CA SER A 434 22.88 -10.63 1.85
C SER A 434 23.92 -11.73 1.75
N LEU A 435 24.24 -12.36 2.87
CA LEU A 435 25.36 -13.30 3.00
C LEU A 435 24.95 -14.76 2.76
N THR A 436 25.91 -15.57 2.33
CA THR A 436 25.86 -17.04 2.42
C THR A 436 26.29 -17.49 3.83
N PRO A 437 26.22 -18.80 4.19
CA PRO A 437 26.82 -19.29 5.43
C PRO A 437 28.32 -18.93 5.53
N GLU A 438 29.10 -19.20 4.49
CA GLU A 438 30.53 -18.87 4.44
C GLU A 438 30.78 -17.35 4.49
N GLY A 439 29.92 -16.55 3.84
CA GLY A 439 29.96 -15.09 3.94
C GLY A 439 29.67 -14.54 5.34
N LEU A 440 28.86 -15.25 6.14
CA LEU A 440 28.63 -14.91 7.55
C LEU A 440 29.84 -15.26 8.41
N GLU A 441 30.47 -16.42 8.21
CA GLU A 441 31.72 -16.76 8.89
C GLU A 441 32.85 -15.76 8.55
N LYS A 442 32.89 -15.32 7.28
CA LYS A 442 33.93 -14.44 6.73
C LYS A 442 33.47 -12.97 6.57
N TYR A 443 32.50 -12.49 7.35
CA TYR A 443 31.94 -11.14 7.15
C TYR A 443 32.98 -10.02 7.20
N ARG A 444 34.05 -10.16 8.01
CA ARG A 444 35.18 -9.21 8.03
C ARG A 444 36.01 -9.25 6.75
N GLU A 445 36.14 -10.39 6.08
CA GLU A 445 36.77 -10.49 4.76
C GLU A 445 35.91 -9.79 3.69
N VAL A 446 34.58 -9.95 3.76
CA VAL A 446 33.62 -9.20 2.92
C VAL A 446 33.79 -7.69 3.10
N VAL A 447 33.88 -7.19 4.34
CA VAL A 447 34.15 -5.77 4.63
C VAL A 447 35.51 -5.32 4.09
N LYS A 448 36.56 -6.16 4.14
CA LYS A 448 37.87 -5.84 3.52
C LYS A 448 37.74 -5.70 1.99
N TYR A 449 37.02 -6.58 1.31
CA TYR A 449 36.79 -6.45 -0.14
C TYR A 449 35.98 -5.20 -0.49
N VAL A 450 34.97 -4.82 0.32
CA VAL A 450 34.24 -3.56 0.15
C VAL A 450 35.17 -2.35 0.31
N PHE A 451 36.02 -2.31 1.35
CA PHE A 451 37.00 -1.22 1.50
C PHE A 451 38.04 -1.18 0.39
N GLN A 452 38.48 -2.32 -0.14
CA GLN A 452 39.33 -2.39 -1.33
C GLN A 452 38.64 -1.83 -2.58
N TYR A 453 37.36 -2.10 -2.78
CA TYR A 453 36.60 -1.53 -3.90
C TYR A 453 36.35 -0.02 -3.71
N ILE A 454 36.12 0.46 -2.48
CA ILE A 454 36.10 1.89 -2.16
C ILE A 454 37.48 2.53 -2.42
N SER A 455 38.58 1.83 -2.16
CA SER A 455 39.94 2.29 -2.49
C SER A 455 40.13 2.46 -4.00
N LEU A 456 39.70 1.48 -4.80
CA LEU A 456 39.67 1.56 -6.27
C LEU A 456 38.85 2.78 -6.77
N ILE A 457 37.68 3.04 -6.18
CA ILE A 457 36.87 4.22 -6.51
C ILE A 457 37.59 5.53 -6.14
N LYS A 458 38.36 5.56 -5.04
CA LYS A 458 39.07 6.76 -4.57
C LYS A 458 40.33 7.11 -5.37
N GLU A 459 41.02 6.12 -5.91
CA GLU A 459 42.18 6.35 -6.79
C GLU A 459 41.80 6.91 -8.16
N ASN A 460 40.62 6.53 -8.67
CA ASN A 460 40.16 6.93 -9.98
C ASN A 460 39.39 8.25 -9.91
N PRO A 461 39.74 9.28 -10.69
CA PRO A 461 38.95 10.51 -10.72
C PRO A 461 37.54 10.22 -11.27
N PRO A 462 36.48 10.84 -10.73
CA PRO A 462 35.14 10.71 -11.31
C PRO A 462 35.14 11.13 -12.78
N VAL A 463 34.45 10.38 -13.63
CA VAL A 463 34.44 10.56 -15.09
C VAL A 463 33.06 10.97 -15.58
N GLU A 464 33.04 11.98 -16.44
CA GLU A 464 31.81 12.59 -16.96
C GLU A 464 30.95 11.58 -17.73
N TRP A 465 31.55 10.61 -18.42
CA TRP A 465 30.78 9.63 -19.20
C TRP A 465 29.88 8.73 -18.34
N MET A 466 30.31 8.34 -17.12
CA MET A 466 29.48 7.54 -16.21
C MET A 466 28.30 8.37 -15.69
N HIS A 467 28.57 9.61 -15.29
CA HIS A 467 27.50 10.57 -14.93
C HIS A 467 26.52 10.76 -16.09
N ASP A 468 27.02 10.86 -17.31
CA ASP A 468 26.22 11.11 -18.50
C ASP A 468 25.39 9.91 -18.92
N GLU A 469 25.85 8.66 -18.72
CA GLU A 469 25.01 7.46 -18.90
C GLU A 469 23.84 7.45 -17.89
N ILE A 470 24.11 7.71 -16.60
CA ILE A 470 23.06 7.83 -15.56
C ILE A 470 22.10 9.00 -15.86
N ARG A 471 22.63 10.16 -16.28
CA ARG A 471 21.84 11.36 -16.61
C ARG A 471 20.95 11.10 -17.82
N ASN A 472 21.49 10.51 -18.88
CA ASN A 472 20.75 10.27 -20.11
C ASN A 472 19.62 9.26 -19.87
N MET A 473 19.84 8.21 -19.06
CA MET A 473 18.76 7.32 -18.64
C MET A 473 17.70 8.05 -17.81
N ALA A 474 18.09 8.86 -16.83
CA ALA A 474 17.16 9.65 -16.02
C ALA A 474 16.37 10.69 -16.84
N GLU A 475 16.96 11.26 -17.89
CA GLU A 475 16.30 12.15 -18.85
C GLU A 475 15.25 11.38 -19.68
N VAL A 476 15.59 10.20 -20.20
CA VAL A 476 14.69 9.36 -21.00
C VAL A 476 13.54 8.79 -20.18
N ASP A 477 13.79 8.32 -18.94
CA ASP A 477 12.74 7.87 -18.02
C ASP A 477 11.85 9.01 -17.51
N PHE A 478 12.37 10.24 -17.41
CA PHE A 478 11.52 11.39 -17.15
C PHE A 478 10.67 11.76 -18.36
N ARG A 479 11.29 11.85 -19.55
CA ARG A 479 10.65 12.22 -20.82
C ARG A 479 9.42 11.37 -21.13
N PHE A 480 9.51 10.06 -20.92
CA PHE A 480 8.45 9.09 -21.22
C PHE A 480 7.69 8.58 -19.98
N ARG A 481 7.71 9.34 -18.86
CA ARG A 481 7.00 8.99 -17.64
C ARG A 481 5.48 8.98 -17.84
N GLN A 482 4.88 7.80 -17.71
CA GLN A 482 3.43 7.62 -17.76
C GLN A 482 2.76 8.08 -16.46
N LYS A 483 1.43 8.32 -16.48
CA LYS A 483 0.67 8.77 -15.31
C LYS A 483 0.64 7.68 -14.22
N SER A 484 0.79 8.11 -12.97
CA SER A 484 0.51 7.32 -11.76
C SER A 484 -0.93 7.57 -11.27
N PRO A 485 -1.48 6.73 -10.38
CA PRO A 485 -2.76 6.99 -9.71
C PRO A 485 -2.76 8.35 -8.99
N ALA A 486 -3.93 9.01 -8.94
CA ALA A 486 -4.06 10.40 -8.50
C ALA A 486 -3.59 10.60 -7.04
N SER A 487 -4.05 9.75 -6.11
CA SER A 487 -3.60 9.70 -4.70
C SER A 487 -2.08 9.57 -4.55
N ARG A 488 -1.46 8.65 -5.31
CA ARG A 488 0.00 8.47 -5.31
C ARG A 488 0.71 9.69 -5.86
N PHE A 489 0.20 10.31 -6.93
CA PHE A 489 0.78 11.51 -7.51
C PHE A 489 0.74 12.70 -6.52
N THR A 490 -0.40 12.97 -5.89
CA THR A 490 -0.55 14.10 -4.96
C THR A 490 0.29 13.90 -3.70
N SER A 491 0.25 12.71 -3.08
CA SER A 491 1.01 12.39 -1.87
C SER A 491 2.52 12.40 -2.08
N GLN A 492 3.02 11.86 -3.20
CA GLN A 492 4.45 11.96 -3.49
C GLN A 492 4.88 13.41 -3.78
N THR A 493 4.06 14.18 -4.48
CA THR A 493 4.42 15.57 -4.85
C THR A 493 4.35 16.54 -3.66
N SER A 494 3.42 16.36 -2.72
CA SER A 494 3.33 17.18 -1.49
C SER A 494 4.57 17.02 -0.61
N SER A 495 5.09 15.79 -0.46
CA SER A 495 6.39 15.53 0.18
C SER A 495 7.58 16.12 -0.59
N VAL A 496 7.56 16.12 -1.93
CA VAL A 496 8.63 16.74 -2.75
C VAL A 496 8.61 18.27 -2.63
N MET A 497 7.45 18.90 -2.45
CA MET A 497 7.33 20.35 -2.22
C MET A 497 7.98 20.83 -0.91
N GLN A 498 8.27 19.95 0.06
CA GLN A 498 9.07 20.32 1.24
C GLN A 498 10.56 20.53 0.90
N LYS A 499 11.05 19.95 -0.19
CA LYS A 499 12.47 20.02 -0.59
C LYS A 499 12.82 21.41 -1.14
N PRO A 500 14.09 21.86 -1.02
CA PRO A 500 14.56 23.18 -1.44
C PRO A 500 14.71 23.33 -2.98
N LEU A 501 13.88 22.63 -3.74
CA LEU A 501 13.87 22.63 -5.21
C LEU A 501 13.26 23.92 -5.77
N PRO A 502 13.78 24.46 -6.90
CA PRO A 502 13.07 25.41 -7.75
C PRO A 502 11.68 24.86 -8.11
N ARG A 503 10.65 25.69 -8.11
CA ARG A 503 9.26 25.20 -8.19
C ARG A 503 8.90 24.70 -9.58
N GLU A 504 9.59 25.20 -10.60
CA GLU A 504 9.58 24.71 -11.97
C GLU A 504 10.04 23.23 -12.06
N TRP A 505 10.77 22.72 -11.06
CA TRP A 505 11.38 21.39 -11.05
C TRP A 505 10.67 20.38 -10.13
N LEU A 506 9.47 20.66 -9.63
CA LEU A 506 8.76 19.76 -8.69
C LEU A 506 8.55 18.34 -9.25
N LEU A 507 8.38 18.17 -10.56
CA LEU A 507 8.22 16.85 -11.20
C LEU A 507 9.56 16.20 -11.57
N SER A 508 10.55 17.01 -11.96
CA SER A 508 11.80 16.57 -12.58
C SER A 508 12.97 16.45 -11.60
N GLY A 509 13.02 17.27 -10.55
CA GLY A 509 14.09 17.33 -9.55
C GLY A 509 14.40 16.00 -8.84
N PRO A 510 13.39 15.23 -8.39
CA PRO A 510 13.60 13.88 -7.83
C PRO A 510 14.07 12.83 -8.85
N SER A 511 14.23 13.20 -10.12
CA SER A 511 14.43 12.28 -11.25
C SER A 511 15.77 12.53 -11.93
N LYS A 512 15.88 13.71 -12.56
CA LYS A 512 17.00 14.11 -13.40
C LYS A 512 18.23 14.47 -12.57
N LEU A 513 19.38 13.94 -12.96
CA LEU A 513 20.67 14.54 -12.63
C LEU A 513 20.86 15.76 -13.55
N ARG A 514 21.52 16.83 -13.08
CA ARG A 514 21.75 18.01 -13.92
C ARG A 514 23.22 18.32 -14.14
N LYS A 515 23.99 18.40 -13.05
CA LYS A 515 25.34 18.94 -13.07
C LYS A 515 26.35 17.89 -12.59
N PHE A 516 27.23 17.49 -13.49
CA PHE A 516 28.44 16.75 -13.11
C PHE A 516 29.34 17.67 -12.27
N ASP A 517 29.60 17.29 -11.02
CA ASP A 517 30.55 17.98 -10.16
C ASP A 517 31.52 16.97 -9.52
N PRO A 518 32.68 16.71 -10.18
CA PRO A 518 33.65 15.74 -9.66
C PRO A 518 34.27 16.16 -8.32
N LYS A 519 34.20 17.46 -7.95
CA LYS A 519 34.66 17.91 -6.63
C LYS A 519 33.66 17.53 -5.54
N ALA A 520 32.36 17.69 -5.80
CA ALA A 520 31.32 17.23 -4.88
C ALA A 520 31.38 15.71 -4.66
N ILE A 521 31.64 14.92 -5.72
CA ILE A 521 31.82 13.46 -5.63
C ILE A 521 33.09 13.12 -4.82
N VAL A 522 34.23 13.73 -5.10
CA VAL A 522 35.48 13.51 -4.34
C VAL A 522 35.34 13.94 -2.87
N GLN A 523 34.57 15.00 -2.58
CA GLN A 523 34.25 15.43 -1.22
C GLN A 523 33.35 14.41 -0.48
N ALA A 524 32.30 13.93 -1.14
CA ALA A 524 31.40 12.91 -0.59
C ALA A 524 32.15 11.59 -0.28
N LEU A 525 33.09 11.19 -1.13
CA LEU A 525 33.97 10.04 -0.85
C LEU A 525 34.83 10.18 0.43
N GLN A 526 34.99 11.37 1.02
CA GLN A 526 35.71 11.56 2.29
C GLN A 526 34.91 11.12 3.53
N PHE A 527 33.62 10.79 3.38
CA PHE A 527 32.81 10.18 4.44
C PHE A 527 33.03 8.65 4.53
N LEU A 528 33.44 7.99 3.45
CA LEU A 528 33.78 6.56 3.44
C LEU A 528 35.17 6.31 4.06
N ARG A 529 35.27 6.20 5.40
CA ARG A 529 36.55 6.02 6.13
C ARG A 529 36.52 4.81 7.07
N HIS A 530 37.70 4.26 7.37
CA HIS A 530 37.90 3.16 8.34
C HIS A 530 37.61 3.55 9.81
N ASP A 531 37.31 4.82 10.08
CA ASP A 531 36.92 5.38 11.38
C ASP A 531 35.48 5.91 11.42
N ASN A 532 34.76 5.89 10.29
CA ASN A 532 33.48 6.59 10.10
C ASN A 532 32.35 5.64 9.71
N PHE A 533 32.25 4.49 10.37
CA PHE A 533 31.20 3.52 10.10
C PHE A 533 30.83 2.69 11.33
N ARG A 534 29.71 1.97 11.26
CA ARG A 534 29.37 0.84 12.14
C ARG A 534 28.94 -0.35 11.27
N LEU A 535 28.96 -1.55 11.84
CA LEU A 535 28.47 -2.78 11.21
C LEU A 535 27.23 -3.29 11.95
N MET A 536 26.20 -3.71 11.22
CA MET A 536 25.18 -4.61 11.76
C MET A 536 25.28 -5.98 11.07
N ILE A 537 25.39 -7.04 11.87
CA ILE A 537 25.45 -8.42 11.41
C ILE A 537 24.19 -9.12 11.94
N VAL A 538 23.35 -9.59 11.02
CA VAL A 538 22.06 -10.23 11.34
C VAL A 538 22.17 -11.73 11.12
N SER A 539 21.85 -12.54 12.13
CA SER A 539 21.81 -14.01 12.04
C SER A 539 21.02 -14.65 13.18
N GLN A 540 20.34 -15.77 12.90
CA GLN A 540 19.67 -16.59 13.93
C GLN A 540 20.64 -17.30 14.88
N GLU A 541 21.86 -17.59 14.41
CA GLU A 541 22.76 -18.56 15.05
C GLU A 541 24.12 -17.96 15.42
N TYR A 542 24.46 -16.77 14.89
CA TYR A 542 25.74 -16.10 15.12
C TYR A 542 25.55 -14.72 15.78
N PRO A 543 26.32 -14.37 16.83
CA PRO A 543 27.41 -15.13 17.46
C PRO A 543 26.93 -16.24 18.40
N GLY A 544 25.62 -16.35 18.65
CA GLY A 544 25.03 -17.33 19.57
C GLY A 544 24.90 -16.85 21.03
N ASP A 545 25.59 -15.76 21.40
CA ASP A 545 25.64 -15.23 22.77
C ASP A 545 25.13 -13.78 22.88
N TRP A 546 23.86 -13.56 22.53
CA TRP A 546 23.21 -12.25 22.71
C TRP A 546 23.07 -11.88 24.19
N THR A 547 23.52 -10.69 24.55
CA THR A 547 23.63 -10.21 25.94
C THR A 547 22.57 -9.19 26.34
N GLU A 548 21.89 -8.59 25.36
CA GLU A 548 21.00 -7.45 25.51
C GLU A 548 19.69 -7.67 24.75
N LYS A 549 18.64 -6.91 25.09
CA LYS A 549 17.37 -6.88 24.35
C LYS A 549 16.91 -5.44 24.09
N GLU A 550 16.42 -5.18 22.88
CA GLU A 550 15.85 -3.90 22.46
C GLU A 550 14.54 -3.63 23.25
N ARG A 551 14.32 -2.39 23.72
CA ARG A 551 13.26 -2.05 24.69
C ARG A 551 11.84 -2.28 24.17
N TRP A 552 11.60 -2.09 22.88
CA TRP A 552 10.26 -1.97 22.29
C TRP A 552 9.86 -3.20 21.50
N TYR A 553 10.82 -3.81 20.79
CA TYR A 553 10.62 -4.99 19.97
C TYR A 553 11.20 -6.29 20.59
N GLY A 554 12.01 -6.19 21.64
CA GLY A 554 12.65 -7.36 22.25
C GLY A 554 13.69 -8.03 21.35
N THR A 555 14.23 -7.32 20.35
CA THR A 555 15.31 -7.79 19.48
C THR A 555 16.50 -8.20 20.34
N GLU A 556 16.90 -9.47 20.32
CA GLU A 556 18.08 -9.93 21.06
C GLU A 556 19.33 -9.44 20.33
N TYR A 557 20.24 -8.77 21.04
CA TYR A 557 21.43 -8.17 20.43
C TYR A 557 22.66 -8.26 21.33
N LYS A 558 23.83 -7.94 20.74
CA LYS A 558 25.11 -7.75 21.42
C LYS A 558 25.94 -6.71 20.68
N VAL A 559 26.49 -5.73 21.38
CA VAL A 559 27.38 -4.71 20.78
C VAL A 559 28.80 -4.89 21.29
N GLN A 560 29.79 -4.76 20.40
CA GLN A 560 31.20 -4.66 20.76
C GLN A 560 31.93 -3.65 19.87
N LYS A 561 33.08 -3.14 20.31
CA LYS A 561 33.98 -2.38 19.42
C LYS A 561 34.69 -3.34 18.46
N ILE A 562 34.87 -2.91 17.21
CA ILE A 562 35.73 -3.60 16.23
C ILE A 562 37.14 -3.71 16.85
N PRO A 563 37.73 -4.93 16.95
CA PRO A 563 39.07 -5.11 17.51
C PRO A 563 40.13 -4.28 16.76
N ILE A 564 41.12 -3.73 17.48
CA ILE A 564 42.12 -2.82 16.91
C ILE A 564 42.83 -3.44 15.69
N GLU A 565 43.20 -4.73 15.78
CA GLU A 565 43.80 -5.49 14.68
C GLU A 565 42.93 -5.47 13.42
N VAL A 566 41.62 -5.62 13.57
CA VAL A 566 40.63 -5.58 12.48
C VAL A 566 40.45 -4.15 11.94
N GLN A 567 40.55 -3.12 12.78
CA GLN A 567 40.52 -1.72 12.31
C GLN A 567 41.74 -1.37 11.46
N GLU A 568 42.92 -1.85 11.83
CA GLU A 568 44.14 -1.71 11.02
C GLU A 568 44.03 -2.48 9.70
N ASP A 569 43.45 -3.68 9.74
CA ASP A 569 43.16 -4.52 8.56
C ASP A 569 42.19 -3.81 7.57
N PHE A 570 41.17 -3.11 8.08
CA PHE A 570 40.27 -2.27 7.28
C PHE A 570 40.93 -0.99 6.77
N ARG A 571 41.82 -0.37 7.56
CA ARG A 571 42.62 0.79 7.11
C ARG A 571 43.56 0.41 5.97
N ALA A 572 44.21 -0.75 6.08
CA ALA A 572 45.06 -1.31 5.04
C ALA A 572 44.25 -1.65 3.78
N ALA A 573 43.09 -2.29 3.92
CA ALA A 573 42.18 -2.57 2.80
C ALA A 573 41.74 -1.30 2.06
N LEU A 574 41.39 -0.23 2.78
CA LEU A 574 41.02 1.07 2.21
C LEU A 574 42.21 1.82 1.57
N SER A 575 43.44 1.42 1.86
CA SER A 575 44.68 2.00 1.34
C SER A 575 45.46 1.06 0.39
N ALA A 576 44.87 -0.08 0.01
CA ALA A 576 45.54 -1.15 -0.72
C ALA A 576 45.88 -0.70 -2.16
N SER A 577 47.14 -0.79 -2.57
CA SER A 577 47.58 -0.45 -3.92
C SER A 577 47.04 -1.42 -4.99
N PRO A 578 47.18 -1.12 -6.30
CA PRO A 578 46.62 -1.96 -7.36
C PRO A 578 47.17 -3.40 -7.41
N GLY A 579 48.34 -3.66 -6.81
CA GLY A 579 48.91 -5.01 -6.68
C GLY A 579 48.45 -5.78 -5.43
N GLU A 580 47.74 -5.13 -4.51
CA GLU A 580 47.23 -5.72 -3.25
C GLU A 580 45.71 -5.99 -3.31
N ARG A 581 45.07 -5.59 -4.41
CA ARG A 581 43.65 -5.84 -4.72
C ARG A 581 43.47 -7.11 -5.58
N PRO A 582 42.34 -7.82 -5.44
CA PRO A 582 41.94 -8.84 -6.42
C PRO A 582 41.87 -8.25 -7.82
N ALA A 583 42.55 -8.88 -8.79
CA ALA A 583 42.57 -8.43 -10.19
C ALA A 583 41.18 -8.48 -10.87
N ASP A 584 40.26 -9.25 -10.31
CA ASP A 584 38.87 -9.37 -10.74
C ASP A 584 38.02 -8.12 -10.41
N LEU A 585 38.48 -7.23 -9.51
CA LEU A 585 37.79 -5.99 -9.16
C LEU A 585 38.20 -4.83 -10.07
N HIS A 586 37.26 -4.32 -10.86
CA HIS A 586 37.46 -3.15 -11.72
C HIS A 586 36.21 -2.27 -11.79
N LEU A 587 36.37 -1.03 -12.28
CA LEU A 587 35.23 -0.13 -12.47
C LEU A 587 34.36 -0.60 -13.66
N PRO A 588 33.07 -0.19 -13.72
CA PRO A 588 32.17 -0.54 -14.82
C PRO A 588 32.69 -0.16 -16.20
N HIS A 589 32.25 -0.94 -17.19
CA HIS A 589 32.43 -0.63 -18.61
C HIS A 589 31.26 0.22 -19.13
N LYS A 590 31.30 0.62 -20.41
CA LYS A 590 30.19 1.36 -21.04
C LYS A 590 29.02 0.46 -21.34
N ASN A 591 27.82 0.92 -21.05
CA ASN A 591 26.62 0.12 -21.18
C ASN A 591 26.08 0.08 -22.63
N GLU A 592 26.10 -1.10 -23.26
CA GLU A 592 25.62 -1.30 -24.64
C GLU A 592 24.08 -1.44 -24.76
N PHE A 593 23.36 -1.56 -23.65
CA PHE A 593 21.90 -1.69 -23.63
C PHE A 593 21.15 -0.36 -23.68
N ILE A 594 21.83 0.78 -23.50
CA ILE A 594 21.23 2.12 -23.49
C ILE A 594 20.39 2.32 -24.78
N PRO A 595 19.10 2.66 -24.67
CA PRO A 595 18.20 2.71 -25.82
C PRO A 595 18.54 3.88 -26.76
N THR A 596 18.80 3.54 -28.02
CA THR A 596 19.12 4.45 -29.13
C THR A 596 17.90 4.75 -30.01
N ARG A 597 17.02 3.76 -30.22
CA ARG A 597 15.74 3.91 -30.93
C ARG A 597 14.64 4.25 -29.91
N LEU A 598 14.31 5.54 -29.79
CA LEU A 598 13.28 6.07 -28.89
C LEU A 598 12.05 6.62 -29.64
N ASP A 599 11.98 6.43 -30.96
CA ASP A 599 10.89 6.90 -31.79
C ASP A 599 9.59 6.10 -31.58
N VAL A 600 8.46 6.81 -31.63
CA VAL A 600 7.11 6.23 -31.51
C VAL A 600 6.22 6.77 -32.62
N ASP A 601 5.89 5.92 -33.58
CA ASP A 601 4.95 6.25 -34.65
C ASP A 601 3.51 6.33 -34.11
N LYS A 602 3.11 7.54 -33.71
CA LYS A 602 1.77 7.83 -33.17
C LYS A 602 0.74 7.87 -34.29
N VAL A 603 -0.32 7.07 -34.17
CA VAL A 603 -1.44 7.00 -35.11
C VAL A 603 -2.71 7.47 -34.41
N GLN A 604 -3.41 8.45 -34.97
CA GLN A 604 -4.64 8.94 -34.34
C GLN A 604 -5.74 7.87 -34.42
N VAL A 605 -6.17 7.38 -33.25
CA VAL A 605 -7.30 6.46 -33.09
C VAL A 605 -8.47 7.18 -32.42
N ASN A 606 -9.71 6.80 -32.75
CA ASN A 606 -10.90 7.36 -32.12
C ASN A 606 -11.11 6.82 -30.69
N GLN A 607 -10.78 5.54 -30.47
CA GLN A 607 -10.77 4.87 -29.17
C GLN A 607 -9.70 3.74 -29.22
N PRO A 608 -8.98 3.46 -28.12
CA PRO A 608 -8.09 2.31 -28.01
C PRO A 608 -8.79 0.97 -28.22
N ALA A 609 -8.12 0.03 -28.89
CA ALA A 609 -8.61 -1.32 -29.13
C ALA A 609 -8.50 -2.19 -27.87
N LYS A 610 -9.64 -2.58 -27.30
CA LYS A 610 -9.74 -3.46 -26.12
C LYS A 610 -9.25 -4.91 -26.35
N VAL A 611 -9.03 -5.30 -27.61
CA VAL A 611 -8.82 -6.70 -28.04
C VAL A 611 -7.49 -6.81 -28.78
N PRO A 612 -6.58 -7.72 -28.39
CA PRO A 612 -5.37 -8.03 -29.13
C PRO A 612 -5.68 -8.98 -30.29
N LYS A 613 -4.97 -8.83 -31.40
CA LYS A 613 -5.11 -9.70 -32.58
C LYS A 613 -4.31 -10.98 -32.41
N LEU A 614 -4.85 -12.11 -32.87
CA LEU A 614 -4.17 -13.40 -32.89
C LEU A 614 -3.44 -13.56 -34.24
N LEU A 615 -2.11 -13.45 -34.23
CA LEU A 615 -1.26 -13.48 -35.43
C LEU A 615 -0.85 -14.88 -35.87
N ARG A 616 -0.93 -15.85 -34.96
CA ARG A 616 -0.65 -17.28 -35.17
C ARG A 616 -1.47 -18.07 -34.17
N ASN A 617 -2.11 -19.15 -34.64
CA ASN A 617 -2.90 -20.07 -33.85
C ASN A 617 -2.71 -21.50 -34.41
N ASP A 618 -1.79 -22.26 -33.84
CA ASP A 618 -1.52 -23.64 -34.24
C ASP A 618 -1.23 -24.55 -33.02
N GLU A 619 -0.92 -25.83 -33.27
CA GLU A 619 -0.64 -26.80 -32.20
C GLU A 619 0.56 -26.41 -31.30
N LEU A 620 1.51 -25.64 -31.83
CA LEU A 620 2.74 -25.26 -31.16
C LEU A 620 2.61 -23.88 -30.48
N MET A 621 1.90 -22.94 -31.07
CA MET A 621 1.92 -21.53 -30.64
C MET A 621 0.60 -20.78 -30.81
N ARG A 622 0.30 -19.91 -29.83
CA ARG A 622 -0.59 -18.77 -29.98
C ARG A 622 0.18 -17.45 -29.78
N LEU A 623 0.14 -16.57 -30.78
CA LEU A 623 0.82 -15.27 -30.76
C LEU A 623 -0.20 -14.13 -30.80
N TRP A 624 -0.42 -13.50 -29.65
CA TRP A 624 -1.24 -12.30 -29.50
C TRP A 624 -0.40 -11.04 -29.70
N TRP A 625 -0.94 -10.06 -30.42
CA TRP A 625 -0.31 -8.76 -30.64
C TRP A 625 -1.30 -7.61 -30.52
N LYS A 626 -0.83 -6.52 -29.92
CA LYS A 626 -1.44 -5.19 -30.00
C LYS A 626 -0.33 -4.14 -30.10
N LYS A 627 -0.42 -3.19 -31.02
CA LYS A 627 0.41 -1.96 -30.95
C LYS A 627 -0.21 -1.03 -29.90
N ASP A 628 0.62 -0.40 -29.08
CA ASP A 628 0.18 0.69 -28.19
C ASP A 628 -0.56 1.76 -29.02
N ASP A 629 -1.79 2.04 -28.60
CA ASP A 629 -2.70 3.00 -29.22
C ASP A 629 -3.24 4.03 -28.21
N ALA A 630 -2.72 4.01 -26.97
CA ALA A 630 -3.22 4.80 -25.85
C ALA A 630 -2.14 5.67 -25.18
N PHE A 631 -0.93 5.15 -24.99
CA PHE A 631 0.11 5.79 -24.18
C PHE A 631 1.24 6.39 -25.02
N TRP A 632 1.56 5.74 -26.13
CA TRP A 632 2.54 6.16 -27.12
C TRP A 632 3.94 6.44 -26.55
N VAL A 633 4.46 5.44 -25.81
CA VAL A 633 5.82 5.42 -25.26
C VAL A 633 6.73 4.45 -26.03
N PRO A 634 8.07 4.64 -26.08
CA PRO A 634 9.00 3.73 -26.73
C PRO A 634 9.30 2.50 -25.84
N LYS A 635 8.25 1.92 -25.27
CA LYS A 635 8.29 0.75 -24.39
C LYS A 635 7.36 -0.33 -24.94
N ALA A 636 7.70 -1.58 -24.64
CA ALA A 636 6.91 -2.73 -24.98
C ALA A 636 7.03 -3.82 -23.93
N ASN A 637 6.09 -4.75 -23.96
CA ASN A 637 5.91 -5.82 -23.02
C ASN A 637 5.71 -7.13 -23.80
N VAL A 638 6.60 -8.09 -23.59
CA VAL A 638 6.56 -9.42 -24.21
C VAL A 638 6.41 -10.44 -23.09
N TYR A 639 5.24 -11.08 -23.05
CA TYR A 639 4.91 -12.15 -22.10
C TYR A 639 4.86 -13.47 -22.86
N VAL A 640 5.53 -14.50 -22.36
CA VAL A 640 5.62 -15.84 -22.95
C VAL A 640 5.35 -16.88 -21.86
N LEU A 641 4.31 -17.70 -22.02
CA LEU A 641 4.09 -18.89 -21.20
C LEU A 641 4.46 -20.13 -22.02
N LEU A 642 5.51 -20.81 -21.57
CA LEU A 642 5.91 -22.13 -22.04
C LEU A 642 5.09 -23.19 -21.30
N ARG A 643 3.88 -23.48 -21.81
CA ARG A 643 2.93 -24.41 -21.17
C ARG A 643 3.51 -25.83 -21.13
N ASN A 644 3.57 -26.46 -19.95
CA ASN A 644 3.95 -27.86 -19.78
C ASN A 644 3.39 -28.39 -18.43
N ALA A 645 2.62 -29.49 -18.46
CA ALA A 645 1.99 -30.04 -17.27
C ALA A 645 2.96 -30.70 -16.27
N LEU A 646 4.21 -31.00 -16.66
CA LEU A 646 5.21 -31.56 -15.75
C LEU A 646 5.55 -30.60 -14.61
N THR A 647 5.50 -29.28 -14.80
CA THR A 647 5.97 -28.29 -13.81
C THR A 647 5.22 -28.35 -12.48
N TYR A 648 3.94 -28.76 -12.48
CA TYR A 648 3.10 -28.79 -11.29
C TYR A 648 2.51 -30.17 -10.97
N ALA A 649 2.88 -31.20 -11.73
CA ALA A 649 2.37 -32.56 -11.58
C ALA A 649 2.61 -33.18 -10.19
N THR A 650 3.70 -32.79 -9.52
CA THR A 650 4.05 -33.17 -8.14
C THR A 650 4.74 -31.99 -7.43
N PRO A 651 4.78 -31.97 -6.08
CA PRO A 651 5.55 -30.96 -5.36
C PRO A 651 7.04 -31.00 -5.77
N ALA A 652 7.64 -32.18 -5.94
CA ALA A 652 9.02 -32.34 -6.38
C ALA A 652 9.31 -31.72 -7.76
N ASN A 653 8.39 -31.86 -8.72
CA ASN A 653 8.56 -31.22 -10.03
C ASN A 653 8.44 -29.70 -9.95
N TYR A 654 7.57 -29.18 -9.08
CA TYR A 654 7.48 -27.73 -8.88
C TYR A 654 8.75 -27.18 -8.24
N VAL A 655 9.30 -27.85 -7.22
CA VAL A 655 10.58 -27.48 -6.61
C VAL A 655 11.71 -27.51 -7.66
N LYS A 656 11.81 -28.55 -8.50
CA LYS A 656 12.79 -28.58 -9.61
C LYS A 656 12.59 -27.43 -10.61
N THR A 657 11.34 -27.05 -10.91
CA THR A 657 11.03 -25.93 -11.81
C THR A 657 11.40 -24.57 -11.19
N VAL A 658 11.16 -24.40 -9.88
CA VAL A 658 11.54 -23.20 -9.12
C VAL A 658 13.07 -23.10 -9.00
N LEU A 659 13.77 -24.20 -8.74
CA LEU A 659 15.24 -24.23 -8.71
C LEU A 659 15.84 -23.93 -10.09
N PHE A 660 15.30 -24.53 -11.17
CA PHE A 660 15.72 -24.24 -12.55
C PHE A 660 15.54 -22.76 -12.90
N THR A 661 14.34 -22.20 -12.68
CA THR A 661 14.07 -20.78 -13.00
C THR A 661 14.85 -19.81 -12.12
N ALA A 662 15.27 -20.22 -10.92
CA ALA A 662 16.23 -19.47 -10.09
C ALA A 662 17.69 -19.56 -10.61
N LEU A 663 18.14 -20.73 -11.07
CA LEU A 663 19.46 -20.91 -11.70
C LEU A 663 19.59 -20.12 -13.02
N VAL A 664 18.53 -20.06 -13.82
CA VAL A 664 18.50 -19.24 -15.05
C VAL A 664 18.71 -17.76 -14.74
N LYS A 665 18.06 -17.24 -13.68
CA LYS A 665 18.27 -15.85 -13.23
C LYS A 665 19.68 -15.60 -12.71
N ASP A 666 20.21 -16.53 -11.92
CA ASP A 666 21.57 -16.47 -11.37
C ASP A 666 22.63 -16.42 -12.50
N ALA A 667 22.47 -17.28 -13.52
CA ALA A 667 23.32 -17.31 -14.72
C ALA A 667 23.12 -16.13 -15.68
N LEU A 668 22.07 -15.34 -15.51
CA LEU A 668 21.79 -14.13 -16.30
C LEU A 668 22.23 -12.83 -15.63
N THR A 669 22.28 -12.76 -14.28
CA THR A 669 22.36 -11.49 -13.53
C THR A 669 23.47 -10.55 -14.03
N THR A 670 24.70 -11.05 -14.19
CA THR A 670 25.86 -10.24 -14.60
C THR A 670 25.75 -9.69 -16.04
N TYR A 671 24.87 -10.26 -16.87
CA TYR A 671 24.57 -9.78 -18.23
C TYR A 671 23.29 -8.95 -18.28
N SER A 672 22.28 -9.28 -17.47
CA SER A 672 20.99 -8.58 -17.47
C SER A 672 21.07 -7.24 -16.74
N TYR A 673 21.99 -7.05 -15.80
CA TYR A 673 22.14 -5.81 -15.05
C TYR A 673 22.26 -4.57 -15.95
N ASP A 674 23.06 -4.63 -17.00
CA ASP A 674 23.26 -3.52 -17.93
C ASP A 674 21.96 -3.17 -18.68
N ALA A 675 21.12 -4.17 -18.98
CA ALA A 675 19.78 -3.96 -19.53
C ALA A 675 18.81 -3.38 -18.49
N GLU A 676 18.85 -3.87 -17.25
CA GLU A 676 17.99 -3.44 -16.15
C GLU A 676 18.22 -1.96 -15.79
N ILE A 677 19.47 -1.50 -15.68
CA ILE A 677 19.80 -0.07 -15.49
C ILE A 677 19.56 0.78 -16.75
N SER A 678 19.45 0.14 -17.93
CA SER A 678 18.99 0.77 -19.18
C SER A 678 17.45 0.77 -19.33
N GLY A 679 16.71 0.41 -18.28
CA GLY A 679 15.24 0.43 -18.28
C GLY A 679 14.59 -0.69 -19.12
N LEU A 680 15.26 -1.84 -19.21
CA LEU A 680 14.78 -3.06 -19.86
C LEU A 680 14.91 -4.25 -18.90
N VAL A 681 13.78 -4.63 -18.29
CA VAL A 681 13.69 -5.60 -17.19
C VAL A 681 13.12 -6.93 -17.70
N TYR A 682 13.49 -8.03 -17.06
CA TYR A 682 12.99 -9.37 -17.38
C TYR A 682 12.52 -10.16 -16.16
N GLY A 683 11.73 -11.19 -16.42
CA GLY A 683 11.28 -12.17 -15.45
C GLY A 683 11.31 -13.58 -16.01
N VAL A 684 11.73 -14.54 -15.19
CA VAL A 684 11.57 -15.98 -15.43
C VAL A 684 10.98 -16.58 -14.15
N ALA A 685 9.88 -17.35 -14.26
CA ALA A 685 9.16 -17.88 -13.11
C ALA A 685 8.51 -19.24 -13.39
N ALA A 686 8.48 -20.10 -12.36
CA ALA A 686 7.69 -21.33 -12.37
C ALA A 686 6.19 -20.99 -12.22
N ASN A 687 5.35 -21.60 -13.05
CA ASN A 687 3.89 -21.43 -13.07
C ASN A 687 3.23 -22.82 -12.96
N MET A 688 2.03 -22.90 -12.37
CA MET A 688 1.23 -24.13 -12.32
C MET A 688 0.85 -24.69 -13.71
N LEU A 689 0.97 -23.88 -14.77
CA LEU A 689 0.74 -24.26 -16.17
C LEU A 689 2.03 -24.48 -16.97
N GLY A 690 3.20 -24.09 -16.48
CA GLY A 690 4.44 -24.08 -17.27
C GLY A 690 5.56 -23.19 -16.69
N ILE A 691 6.30 -22.51 -17.55
CA ILE A 691 7.25 -21.44 -17.19
C ILE A 691 6.79 -20.13 -17.82
N ASP A 692 6.70 -19.06 -17.03
CA ASP A 692 6.54 -17.70 -17.54
C ASP A 692 7.92 -17.09 -17.82
N VAL A 693 8.06 -16.46 -18.98
CA VAL A 693 9.17 -15.58 -19.37
C VAL A 693 8.57 -14.23 -19.76
N VAL A 694 9.05 -13.15 -19.18
CA VAL A 694 8.59 -11.78 -19.43
C VAL A 694 9.78 -10.89 -19.73
N VAL A 695 9.65 -9.99 -20.70
CA VAL A 695 10.58 -8.89 -20.94
C VAL A 695 9.76 -7.61 -21.13
N HIS A 696 10.07 -6.55 -20.39
CA HIS A 696 9.35 -5.28 -20.45
C HIS A 696 10.29 -4.07 -20.29
N GLY A 697 9.97 -2.96 -20.95
CA GLY A 697 10.81 -1.76 -20.97
C GLY A 697 11.09 -1.25 -22.37
N TYR A 698 12.21 -0.57 -22.59
CA TYR A 698 12.51 0.10 -23.87
C TYR A 698 12.66 -0.88 -25.05
N ASN A 699 11.94 -0.63 -26.15
CA ASN A 699 11.74 -1.62 -27.22
C ASN A 699 12.89 -1.73 -28.26
N ASP A 700 14.01 -1.05 -28.03
CA ASP A 700 15.21 -1.12 -28.89
C ASP A 700 15.94 -2.47 -28.74
N LYS A 701 16.47 -2.76 -27.53
CA LYS A 701 17.30 -3.95 -27.27
C LYS A 701 16.52 -5.17 -26.78
N MET A 702 15.19 -5.06 -26.72
CA MET A 702 14.27 -6.08 -26.18
C MET A 702 14.46 -7.49 -26.77
N ALA A 703 14.63 -7.58 -28.10
CA ALA A 703 14.81 -8.86 -28.78
C ALA A 703 16.15 -9.53 -28.42
N VAL A 704 17.20 -8.74 -28.17
CA VAL A 704 18.55 -9.23 -27.80
C VAL A 704 18.53 -9.82 -26.39
N LEU A 705 17.90 -9.13 -25.43
CA LEU A 705 17.73 -9.66 -24.08
C LEU A 705 16.85 -10.92 -24.08
N LEU A 706 15.75 -10.93 -24.85
CA LEU A 706 14.89 -12.10 -24.99
C LEU A 706 15.64 -13.30 -25.60
N GLU A 707 16.42 -13.10 -26.66
CA GLU A 707 17.27 -14.15 -27.25
C GLU A 707 18.24 -14.72 -26.20
N LYS A 708 18.93 -13.87 -25.44
CA LYS A 708 19.83 -14.32 -24.37
C LYS A 708 19.09 -15.15 -23.31
N ILE A 709 17.91 -14.72 -22.86
CA ILE A 709 17.10 -15.46 -21.87
C ILE A 709 16.71 -16.83 -22.42
N LEU A 710 16.26 -16.90 -23.68
CA LEU A 710 15.85 -18.16 -24.34
C LEU A 710 17.04 -19.11 -24.56
N VAL A 711 18.21 -18.58 -24.91
CA VAL A 711 19.46 -19.35 -25.03
C VAL A 711 19.90 -19.88 -23.66
N THR A 712 19.95 -19.05 -22.61
CA THR A 712 20.28 -19.50 -21.26
C THR A 712 19.25 -20.50 -20.71
N LEU A 713 17.96 -20.37 -21.04
CA LEU A 713 16.94 -21.38 -20.71
C LEU A 713 17.25 -22.74 -21.35
N ARG A 714 17.63 -22.77 -22.63
CA ARG A 714 17.90 -23.99 -23.39
C ARG A 714 19.21 -24.66 -22.99
N ASP A 715 20.27 -23.86 -22.83
CA ASP A 715 21.66 -24.34 -22.75
C ASP A 715 22.26 -24.24 -21.33
N LEU A 716 21.42 -24.12 -20.29
CA LEU A 716 21.87 -23.95 -18.91
C LEU A 716 22.77 -25.11 -18.43
N GLU A 717 24.06 -24.81 -18.22
CA GLU A 717 24.94 -25.71 -17.49
C GLU A 717 24.61 -25.66 -15.99
N VAL A 718 23.96 -26.71 -15.48
CA VAL A 718 23.63 -26.84 -14.06
C VAL A 718 24.90 -27.20 -13.27
N ARG A 719 25.63 -26.15 -12.88
CA ARG A 719 26.73 -26.18 -11.90
C ARG A 719 26.25 -26.60 -10.51
N GLU A 720 27.09 -27.35 -9.81
CA GLU A 720 26.78 -27.94 -8.50
C GLU A 720 26.88 -26.90 -7.37
N ASP A 721 27.92 -26.07 -7.39
CA ASP A 721 28.10 -24.96 -6.43
C ASP A 721 26.95 -23.94 -6.46
N ARG A 722 26.50 -23.54 -7.66
CA ARG A 722 25.35 -22.64 -7.82
C ARG A 722 24.03 -23.31 -7.44
N PHE A 723 23.89 -24.61 -7.72
CA PHE A 723 22.74 -25.39 -7.30
C PHE A 723 22.61 -25.44 -5.77
N ASP A 724 23.69 -25.70 -5.05
CA ASP A 724 23.66 -25.81 -3.59
C ASP A 724 23.38 -24.45 -2.91
N ILE A 725 23.97 -23.35 -3.38
CA ILE A 725 23.66 -21.98 -2.91
C ILE A 725 22.15 -21.68 -3.10
N ILE A 726 21.59 -22.04 -4.25
CA ILE A 726 20.19 -21.78 -4.58
C ILE A 726 19.24 -22.72 -3.82
N LYS A 727 19.66 -23.96 -3.56
CA LYS A 727 18.96 -24.94 -2.71
C LYS A 727 18.91 -24.47 -1.27
N GLU A 728 20.03 -24.01 -0.70
CA GLU A 728 20.11 -23.41 0.64
C GLU A 728 19.14 -22.23 0.78
N ARG A 729 19.19 -21.29 -0.18
CA ARG A 729 18.28 -20.13 -0.23
C ARG A 729 16.81 -20.56 -0.34
N MET A 730 16.51 -21.66 -1.01
CA MET A 730 15.16 -22.22 -1.09
C MET A 730 14.71 -22.86 0.23
N THR A 731 15.60 -23.58 0.92
CA THR A 731 15.34 -24.14 2.26
C THR A 731 14.99 -23.02 3.25
N ARG A 732 15.77 -21.93 3.26
CA ARG A 732 15.46 -20.74 4.07
C ARG A 732 14.13 -20.10 3.68
N LYS A 733 13.83 -19.97 2.39
CA LYS A 733 12.55 -19.42 1.92
C LYS A 733 11.36 -20.25 2.42
N TYR A 734 11.47 -21.57 2.45
CA TYR A 734 10.41 -22.45 2.97
C TYR A 734 10.34 -22.40 4.51
N LYS A 735 11.47 -22.39 5.23
CA LYS A 735 11.51 -22.16 6.69
C LYS A 735 10.86 -20.82 7.08
N ASN A 736 11.11 -19.75 6.32
CA ASN A 736 10.63 -18.40 6.65
C ASN A 736 9.16 -18.14 6.28
N TRP A 737 8.52 -19.00 5.48
CA TRP A 737 7.08 -18.91 5.20
C TRP A 737 6.26 -19.18 6.47
N ASP A 738 6.69 -20.14 7.29
CA ASP A 738 6.08 -20.50 8.58
C ASP A 738 6.09 -19.35 9.61
N TYR A 739 6.99 -18.36 9.44
CA TYR A 739 7.16 -17.16 10.28
C TYR A 739 6.58 -15.88 9.65
N GLN A 740 5.82 -15.99 8.54
CA GLN A 740 5.09 -14.83 8.02
C GLN A 740 3.87 -14.51 8.89
N GLN A 741 3.43 -13.25 8.89
CA GLN A 741 2.22 -12.86 9.63
C GLN A 741 0.98 -13.66 9.16
N PRO A 742 0.01 -13.95 10.05
CA PRO A 742 -1.18 -14.73 9.73
C PRO A 742 -1.89 -14.28 8.43
N TYR A 743 -2.06 -12.98 8.22
CA TYR A 743 -2.75 -12.44 7.03
C TYR A 743 -2.02 -12.71 5.70
N HIS A 744 -0.71 -13.00 5.72
CA HIS A 744 0.05 -13.46 4.55
C HIS A 744 -0.14 -14.96 4.32
N GLN A 745 0.01 -15.79 5.37
CA GLN A 745 -0.07 -17.26 5.24
C GLN A 745 -1.46 -17.75 4.81
N ILE A 746 -2.51 -17.15 5.39
CA ILE A 746 -3.89 -17.66 5.31
C ILE A 746 -4.41 -17.82 3.88
N GLY A 747 -3.98 -16.93 2.98
CA GLY A 747 -4.38 -16.95 1.58
C GLY A 747 -3.92 -18.19 0.82
N ASP A 748 -2.83 -18.84 1.24
CA ASP A 748 -2.35 -20.11 0.67
C ASP A 748 -3.19 -21.30 1.12
N PHE A 749 -3.57 -21.38 2.39
CA PHE A 749 -4.52 -22.40 2.89
C PHE A 749 -5.86 -22.30 2.15
N THR A 750 -6.41 -21.10 2.00
CA THR A 750 -7.63 -20.87 1.22
C THR A 750 -7.47 -21.34 -0.23
N ARG A 751 -6.34 -21.03 -0.90
CA ARG A 751 -6.04 -21.51 -2.26
C ARG A 751 -5.94 -23.05 -2.32
N TRP A 752 -5.31 -23.68 -1.33
CA TRP A 752 -5.12 -25.12 -1.25
C TRP A 752 -6.43 -25.88 -1.02
N LEU A 753 -7.33 -25.33 -0.21
CA LEU A 753 -8.67 -25.87 0.02
C LEU A 753 -9.54 -25.77 -1.23
N ILE A 754 -9.62 -24.59 -1.89
CA ILE A 754 -10.61 -24.34 -2.95
C ILE A 754 -10.17 -24.76 -4.37
N ASN A 755 -8.87 -24.88 -4.67
CA ASN A 755 -8.40 -25.38 -5.98
C ASN A 755 -8.46 -26.91 -6.02
N GLU A 756 -8.77 -27.54 -7.17
CA GLU A 756 -8.67 -29.01 -7.32
C GLU A 756 -7.27 -29.49 -6.93
N ARG A 757 -6.25 -28.91 -7.58
CA ARG A 757 -4.84 -29.24 -7.41
C ARG A 757 -4.09 -28.02 -6.91
N ALA A 758 -3.40 -28.20 -5.78
CA ALA A 758 -2.54 -27.22 -5.14
C ALA A 758 -1.67 -27.95 -4.11
N TRP A 759 -0.48 -27.44 -3.83
CA TRP A 759 0.41 -27.97 -2.81
C TRP A 759 0.84 -26.86 -1.83
N MET A 760 1.00 -27.21 -0.55
CA MET A 760 1.43 -26.29 0.51
C MET A 760 2.95 -26.27 0.69
N THR A 761 3.47 -25.20 1.33
CA THR A 761 4.92 -24.98 1.52
C THR A 761 5.64 -26.14 2.19
N HIS A 762 5.02 -26.79 3.19
CA HIS A 762 5.60 -27.98 3.84
C HIS A 762 5.82 -29.16 2.88
N GLN A 763 5.02 -29.28 1.81
CA GLN A 763 5.17 -30.33 0.80
C GLN A 763 6.35 -30.04 -0.13
N TYR A 764 6.57 -28.77 -0.50
CA TYR A 764 7.78 -28.37 -1.22
C TYR A 764 9.04 -28.53 -0.35
N ALA A 765 8.93 -28.21 0.94
CA ALA A 765 10.01 -28.37 1.92
C ALA A 765 10.42 -29.82 2.16
N ALA A 766 9.47 -30.76 2.13
CA ALA A 766 9.75 -32.19 2.27
C ALA A 766 10.51 -32.79 1.08
N GLU A 767 10.23 -32.33 -0.15
CA GLU A 767 10.90 -32.82 -1.37
C GLU A 767 12.28 -32.20 -1.59
N LEU A 768 12.48 -30.94 -1.15
CA LEU A 768 13.71 -30.18 -1.42
C LEU A 768 15.01 -30.88 -0.98
N PRO A 769 15.12 -31.53 0.20
CA PRO A 769 16.30 -32.29 0.59
C PRO A 769 16.67 -33.37 -0.42
N HIS A 770 15.67 -34.10 -0.95
CA HIS A 770 15.86 -35.26 -1.81
C HIS A 770 16.23 -34.92 -3.26
N ILE A 771 15.95 -33.69 -3.71
CA ILE A 771 16.31 -33.25 -5.07
C ILE A 771 17.81 -33.01 -5.18
N THR A 772 18.44 -33.63 -6.17
CA THR A 772 19.87 -33.50 -6.49
C THR A 772 20.12 -32.62 -7.71
N VAL A 773 21.38 -32.21 -7.92
CA VAL A 773 21.83 -31.54 -9.15
C VAL A 773 21.56 -32.40 -10.40
N GLN A 774 21.65 -33.73 -10.28
CA GLN A 774 21.42 -34.67 -11.38
C GLN A 774 19.94 -34.79 -11.75
N ASP A 775 19.03 -34.59 -10.80
CA ASP A 775 17.58 -34.52 -11.09
C ASP A 775 17.25 -33.32 -11.99
N LEU A 776 17.87 -32.15 -11.76
CA LEU A 776 17.69 -30.99 -12.64
C LEU A 776 18.29 -31.23 -14.01
N ARG A 777 19.54 -31.73 -14.10
CA ARG A 777 20.20 -32.10 -15.36
C ARG A 777 19.36 -33.08 -16.20
N SER A 778 18.59 -33.95 -15.52
CA SER A 778 17.69 -34.92 -16.17
C SER A 778 16.30 -34.35 -16.49
N PHE A 779 15.79 -33.40 -15.69
CA PHE A 779 14.44 -32.84 -15.78
C PHE A 779 14.33 -31.68 -16.79
N ILE A 780 15.33 -30.80 -16.88
CA ILE A 780 15.31 -29.63 -17.77
C ILE A 780 15.12 -30.04 -19.26
N PRO A 781 15.84 -31.04 -19.79
CA PRO A 781 15.61 -31.50 -21.16
C PRO A 781 14.19 -32.07 -21.38
N GLN A 782 13.62 -32.76 -20.39
CA GLN A 782 12.25 -33.30 -20.47
C GLN A 782 11.19 -32.18 -20.48
N LEU A 783 11.43 -31.12 -19.70
CA LEU A 783 10.56 -29.96 -19.59
C LEU A 783 10.56 -29.11 -20.87
N LEU A 784 11.73 -28.92 -21.49
CA LEU A 784 11.86 -28.09 -22.70
C LEU A 784 11.59 -28.84 -24.01
N ALA A 785 11.73 -30.17 -24.05
CA ALA A 785 11.50 -30.96 -25.27
C ALA A 785 10.05 -30.97 -25.79
N GLN A 786 9.08 -30.46 -25.02
CA GLN A 786 7.68 -30.38 -25.42
C GLN A 786 6.94 -29.25 -24.70
N THR A 787 6.30 -28.34 -25.45
CA THR A 787 5.49 -27.25 -24.88
C THR A 787 4.46 -26.73 -25.89
N HIS A 788 3.48 -25.96 -25.42
CA HIS A 788 2.70 -25.05 -26.25
C HIS A 788 3.00 -23.61 -25.79
N ILE A 789 3.29 -22.74 -26.75
CA ILE A 789 3.86 -21.42 -26.49
C ILE A 789 2.75 -20.36 -26.62
N GLU A 790 2.37 -19.77 -25.50
CA GLU A 790 1.44 -18.62 -25.47
C GLU A 790 2.23 -17.33 -25.40
N ILE A 791 2.05 -16.39 -26.34
CA ILE A 791 2.78 -15.11 -26.38
C ILE A 791 1.81 -13.95 -26.42
N LEU A 792 2.03 -12.90 -25.61
CA LEU A 792 1.47 -11.56 -25.82
C LEU A 792 2.61 -10.57 -26.05
N ALA A 793 2.63 -9.96 -27.24
CA ALA A 793 3.50 -8.83 -27.59
C ALA A 793 2.67 -7.55 -27.65
N HIS A 794 2.81 -6.67 -26.65
CA HIS A 794 2.03 -5.44 -26.53
C HIS A 794 2.95 -4.22 -26.35
N GLY A 795 2.71 -3.13 -27.08
CA GLY A 795 3.47 -1.89 -26.92
C GLY A 795 3.92 -1.25 -28.24
N ASN A 796 5.05 -0.54 -28.22
CA ASN A 796 5.71 -0.03 -29.43
C ASN A 796 6.42 -1.16 -30.20
N LEU A 797 5.64 -2.12 -30.70
CA LEU A 797 6.08 -3.22 -31.57
C LEU A 797 5.20 -3.29 -32.80
N TYR A 798 5.82 -3.35 -33.97
CA TYR A 798 5.12 -3.61 -35.23
C TYR A 798 4.69 -5.08 -35.35
N LYS A 799 3.68 -5.35 -36.20
CA LYS A 799 3.15 -6.70 -36.45
C LYS A 799 4.26 -7.69 -36.80
N ASP A 800 5.18 -7.29 -37.67
CA ASP A 800 6.29 -8.15 -38.09
C ASP A 800 7.44 -8.21 -37.06
N GLU A 801 7.56 -7.25 -36.13
CA GLU A 801 8.42 -7.40 -34.95
C GLU A 801 7.83 -8.46 -33.99
N ALA A 802 6.50 -8.45 -33.79
CA ALA A 802 5.82 -9.49 -33.01
C ALA A 802 5.92 -10.88 -33.66
N LYS A 803 5.76 -10.99 -35.00
CA LYS A 803 6.04 -12.24 -35.74
C LYS A 803 7.48 -12.71 -35.55
N LYS A 804 8.47 -11.81 -35.60
CA LYS A 804 9.89 -12.13 -35.36
C LYS A 804 10.13 -12.60 -33.92
N ILE A 805 9.47 -12.00 -32.92
CA ILE A 805 9.51 -12.44 -31.52
C ILE A 805 8.96 -13.86 -31.38
N GLY A 806 7.80 -14.16 -31.99
CA GLY A 806 7.26 -15.52 -32.01
C GLY A 806 8.23 -16.51 -32.66
N HIS A 807 8.76 -16.17 -33.83
CA HIS A 807 9.75 -17.02 -34.50
C HIS A 807 11.03 -17.20 -33.67
N LEU A 808 11.51 -16.17 -32.97
CA LEU A 808 12.69 -16.24 -32.11
C LEU A 808 12.52 -17.27 -30.98
N VAL A 809 11.36 -17.31 -30.32
CA VAL A 809 11.06 -18.29 -29.26
C VAL A 809 11.08 -19.72 -29.85
N GLU A 810 10.41 -19.93 -30.97
CA GLU A 810 10.35 -21.20 -31.70
C GLU A 810 11.73 -21.66 -32.21
N SER A 811 12.47 -20.79 -32.90
CA SER A 811 13.78 -21.08 -33.50
C SER A 811 14.87 -21.29 -32.46
N THR A 812 14.73 -20.68 -31.28
CA THR A 812 15.68 -20.86 -30.18
C THR A 812 15.41 -22.15 -29.45
N LEU A 813 14.21 -22.33 -28.88
CA LEU A 813 13.90 -23.45 -28.00
C LEU A 813 13.66 -24.76 -28.78
N LYS A 814 13.15 -24.69 -30.01
CA LYS A 814 12.82 -25.82 -30.90
C LYS A 814 12.01 -26.97 -30.24
N PRO A 815 10.98 -26.67 -29.43
CA PRO A 815 10.20 -27.72 -28.76
C PRO A 815 9.28 -28.45 -29.75
N ARG A 816 8.83 -29.65 -29.37
CA ARG A 816 7.70 -30.32 -30.03
C ARG A 816 6.38 -29.76 -29.46
N SER A 817 5.32 -29.76 -30.27
CA SER A 817 3.97 -29.36 -29.83
C SER A 817 3.49 -30.18 -28.63
N LEU A 818 2.91 -29.54 -27.61
CA LEU A 818 2.24 -30.21 -26.48
C LEU A 818 0.79 -30.55 -26.84
N PRO A 819 0.39 -31.83 -26.93
CA PRO A 819 -0.97 -32.23 -27.26
C PRO A 819 -1.99 -31.61 -26.31
N THR A 820 -3.13 -31.16 -26.84
CA THR A 820 -4.18 -30.46 -26.06
C THR A 820 -4.74 -31.31 -24.92
N GLN A 821 -4.68 -32.64 -25.02
CA GLN A 821 -5.06 -33.58 -23.96
C GLN A 821 -4.09 -33.58 -22.77
N GLN A 822 -2.88 -33.03 -22.93
CA GLN A 822 -1.89 -32.84 -21.85
C GLN A 822 -1.95 -31.42 -21.25
N TRP A 823 -2.83 -30.53 -21.71
CA TRP A 823 -2.95 -29.19 -21.14
C TRP A 823 -3.65 -29.27 -19.78
N GLN A 824 -2.98 -28.80 -18.73
CA GLN A 824 -3.53 -28.83 -17.37
C GLN A 824 -4.70 -27.85 -17.23
N LEU A 825 -5.92 -28.39 -17.11
CA LEU A 825 -7.12 -27.61 -16.80
C LEU A 825 -7.07 -27.13 -15.35
N ARG A 826 -7.32 -25.84 -15.13
CA ARG A 826 -7.56 -25.28 -13.78
C ARG A 826 -9.02 -25.48 -13.42
N ARG A 827 -9.28 -25.99 -12.22
CA ARG A 827 -10.63 -26.21 -11.69
C ARG A 827 -10.64 -25.95 -10.18
N ASN A 828 -11.80 -25.60 -9.66
CA ASN A 828 -12.05 -25.42 -8.23
C ASN A 828 -12.97 -26.52 -7.72
N VAL A 829 -12.88 -26.83 -6.43
CA VAL A 829 -13.97 -27.56 -5.77
C VAL A 829 -15.17 -26.64 -5.60
N ILE A 830 -16.37 -27.23 -5.66
CA ILE A 830 -17.64 -26.56 -5.41
C ILE A 830 -18.06 -26.92 -3.99
N LEU A 831 -18.30 -25.90 -3.16
CA LEU A 831 -18.86 -26.13 -1.82
C LEU A 831 -20.37 -26.39 -1.97
N PRO A 832 -20.93 -27.46 -1.38
CA PRO A 832 -22.36 -27.75 -1.47
C PRO A 832 -23.21 -26.63 -0.86
N PRO A 833 -24.39 -26.31 -1.42
CA PRO A 833 -25.34 -25.42 -0.77
C PRO A 833 -25.66 -25.91 0.65
N GLY A 834 -25.62 -25.00 1.62
CA GLY A 834 -25.80 -25.33 3.05
C GLY A 834 -24.57 -25.92 3.74
N SER A 835 -23.40 -26.03 3.08
CA SER A 835 -22.18 -26.51 3.75
C SER A 835 -21.64 -25.47 4.73
N ASN A 836 -21.39 -25.88 5.97
CA ASN A 836 -20.63 -25.11 6.95
C ASN A 836 -19.37 -25.89 7.31
N ALA A 837 -18.18 -25.37 7.00
CA ALA A 837 -16.91 -26.06 7.22
C ALA A 837 -15.82 -25.14 7.77
N ILE A 838 -15.00 -25.65 8.68
CA ILE A 838 -13.89 -24.92 9.30
C ILE A 838 -12.59 -25.74 9.14
N PHE A 839 -11.50 -25.08 8.75
CA PHE A 839 -10.14 -25.63 8.81
C PHE A 839 -9.33 -24.85 9.86
N LYS A 840 -8.82 -25.55 10.87
CA LYS A 840 -7.98 -24.98 11.95
C LYS A 840 -6.52 -25.40 11.77
N GLN A 841 -5.59 -24.45 11.94
CA GLN A 841 -4.15 -24.67 11.87
C GLN A 841 -3.41 -23.79 12.88
N THR A 842 -2.68 -24.40 13.81
CA THR A 842 -1.77 -23.68 14.70
C THR A 842 -0.60 -23.11 13.91
N LEU A 843 -0.28 -21.82 14.13
CA LEU A 843 0.85 -21.12 13.55
C LEU A 843 2.18 -21.67 14.07
N LYS A 844 3.27 -21.44 13.34
CA LYS A 844 4.58 -22.05 13.62
C LYS A 844 5.51 -21.19 14.45
N ASP A 845 5.45 -19.86 14.30
CA ASP A 845 6.09 -18.91 15.20
C ASP A 845 5.47 -19.03 16.62
N PRO A 846 6.24 -19.42 17.65
CA PRO A 846 5.72 -19.54 19.01
C PRO A 846 5.49 -18.18 19.67
N GLU A 847 6.20 -17.12 19.25
CA GLU A 847 6.17 -15.79 19.87
C GLU A 847 5.17 -14.84 19.18
N ASN A 848 4.47 -15.30 18.14
CA ASN A 848 3.40 -14.54 17.50
C ASN A 848 2.08 -14.69 18.30
N VAL A 849 1.59 -13.56 18.82
CA VAL A 849 0.30 -13.44 19.55
C VAL A 849 -0.93 -13.25 18.66
N ASN A 850 -0.76 -13.14 17.34
CA ASN A 850 -1.86 -12.84 16.42
C ASN A 850 -2.46 -14.11 15.81
N HIS A 851 -3.74 -14.33 16.02
CA HIS A 851 -4.58 -15.25 15.25
C HIS A 851 -4.94 -14.65 13.87
N GLY A 852 -5.42 -15.49 12.95
CA GLY A 852 -5.98 -15.06 11.67
C GLY A 852 -7.28 -15.79 11.33
N LEU A 853 -8.25 -15.07 10.75
CA LEU A 853 -9.50 -15.62 10.23
C LEU A 853 -9.69 -15.19 8.76
N GLU A 854 -9.82 -16.13 7.82
CA GLU A 854 -10.40 -15.86 6.49
C GLU A 854 -11.73 -16.60 6.40
N TYR A 855 -12.80 -15.84 6.63
CA TYR A 855 -14.20 -16.26 6.53
C TYR A 855 -14.61 -16.16 5.06
N PHE A 856 -14.86 -17.28 4.38
CA PHE A 856 -15.16 -17.32 2.95
C PHE A 856 -16.54 -17.93 2.66
N ILE A 857 -17.37 -17.19 1.91
CA ILE A 857 -18.68 -17.63 1.43
C ILE A 857 -18.60 -17.91 -0.07
N HIS A 858 -18.85 -19.15 -0.48
CA HIS A 858 -18.89 -19.54 -1.89
C HIS A 858 -20.20 -19.08 -2.56
N ILE A 859 -20.08 -18.39 -3.69
CA ILE A 859 -21.24 -17.81 -4.41
C ILE A 859 -21.53 -18.57 -5.71
N GLY A 860 -20.50 -18.91 -6.50
CA GLY A 860 -20.70 -19.66 -7.74
C GLY A 860 -19.56 -19.54 -8.73
N SER A 861 -19.85 -19.74 -10.02
CA SER A 861 -18.84 -19.64 -11.10
C SER A 861 -18.51 -18.20 -11.45
N ILE A 862 -17.23 -17.93 -11.72
CA ILE A 862 -16.76 -16.63 -12.21
C ILE A 862 -17.38 -16.25 -13.57
N GLN A 863 -17.91 -17.20 -14.34
CA GLN A 863 -18.59 -16.92 -15.61
C GLN A 863 -20.03 -16.41 -15.43
N ALA A 864 -20.68 -16.64 -14.28
CA ALA A 864 -22.06 -16.24 -14.03
C ALA A 864 -22.17 -14.71 -13.90
N LEU A 865 -22.54 -14.03 -14.99
CA LEU A 865 -22.50 -12.58 -15.15
C LEU A 865 -23.35 -11.83 -14.10
N GLU A 866 -24.60 -12.24 -13.92
CA GLU A 866 -25.55 -11.65 -12.95
C GLU A 866 -25.02 -11.75 -11.51
N LEU A 867 -24.66 -12.97 -11.06
CA LEU A 867 -24.07 -13.22 -9.73
C LEU A 867 -22.75 -12.48 -9.54
N ARG A 868 -21.97 -12.28 -10.62
CA ARG A 868 -20.70 -11.56 -10.58
C ARG A 868 -20.92 -10.05 -10.40
N GLY A 869 -21.99 -9.48 -10.97
CA GLY A 869 -22.43 -8.11 -10.70
C GLY A 869 -22.94 -7.94 -9.26
N LEU A 870 -23.83 -8.83 -8.81
CA LEU A 870 -24.40 -8.82 -7.45
C LEU A 870 -23.32 -8.91 -6.37
N LEU A 871 -22.37 -9.85 -6.51
CA LEU A 871 -21.25 -10.02 -5.58
C LEU A 871 -20.32 -8.79 -5.54
N GLN A 872 -20.10 -8.13 -6.69
CA GLN A 872 -19.29 -6.90 -6.72
C GLN A 872 -20.02 -5.72 -6.05
N LEU A 873 -21.33 -5.58 -6.25
CA LEU A 873 -22.11 -4.53 -5.60
C LEU A 873 -22.23 -4.78 -4.08
N PHE A 874 -22.45 -6.03 -3.66
CA PHE A 874 -22.42 -6.41 -2.26
C PHE A 874 -21.08 -6.08 -1.59
N ALA A 875 -19.96 -6.39 -2.26
CA ALA A 875 -18.63 -6.04 -1.78
C ALA A 875 -18.43 -4.51 -1.69
N GLN A 876 -18.90 -3.72 -2.67
CA GLN A 876 -18.79 -2.26 -2.62
C GLN A 876 -19.62 -1.62 -1.49
N ILE A 877 -20.73 -2.24 -1.11
CA ILE A 877 -21.57 -1.81 0.01
C ILE A 877 -20.96 -2.20 1.36
N THR A 878 -20.25 -3.33 1.44
CA THR A 878 -19.67 -3.87 2.69
C THR A 878 -18.19 -3.51 2.92
N GLU A 879 -17.56 -2.76 2.00
CA GLU A 879 -16.13 -2.37 2.09
C GLU A 879 -15.85 -1.44 3.29
N GLU A 880 -16.59 -0.34 3.43
CA GLU A 880 -16.45 0.60 4.57
C GLU A 880 -17.15 0.11 5.84
N PRO A 881 -18.40 -0.41 5.83
CA PRO A 881 -19.07 -0.87 7.05
C PRO A 881 -18.39 -2.04 7.75
N ALA A 882 -17.69 -2.93 7.01
CA ALA A 882 -16.91 -4.00 7.63
C ALA A 882 -15.67 -3.45 8.37
N PHE A 883 -15.02 -2.42 7.80
CA PHE A 883 -13.88 -1.75 8.42
C PHE A 883 -14.32 -0.94 9.66
N ASP A 884 -15.36 -0.13 9.52
CA ASP A 884 -15.95 0.66 10.62
C ASP A 884 -16.41 -0.23 11.79
N GLN A 885 -17.20 -1.28 11.53
CA GLN A 885 -17.71 -2.15 12.59
C GLN A 885 -16.58 -2.98 13.22
N LEU A 886 -15.82 -3.73 12.42
CA LEU A 886 -14.91 -4.76 12.93
C LEU A 886 -13.51 -4.21 13.32
N ARG A 887 -13.07 -3.08 12.75
CA ARG A 887 -11.84 -2.38 13.17
C ARG A 887 -12.17 -1.16 14.03
N THR A 888 -12.82 -0.11 13.51
CA THR A 888 -12.93 1.17 14.24
C THR A 888 -13.71 1.05 15.56
N LYS A 889 -14.85 0.34 15.54
CA LYS A 889 -15.77 0.21 16.69
C LYS A 889 -15.43 -0.96 17.60
N GLU A 890 -15.25 -2.16 17.06
CA GLU A 890 -14.97 -3.37 17.84
C GLU A 890 -13.48 -3.60 18.13
N GLN A 891 -12.57 -2.90 17.44
CA GLN A 891 -11.12 -2.97 17.65
C GLN A 891 -10.58 -4.41 17.63
N LEU A 892 -11.12 -5.25 16.71
CA LEU A 892 -10.69 -6.64 16.58
C LEU A 892 -9.25 -6.74 16.06
N GLY A 893 -8.78 -5.76 15.29
CA GLY A 893 -7.37 -5.62 14.95
C GLY A 893 -7.10 -4.69 13.78
N TYR A 894 -5.82 -4.39 13.55
CA TYR A 894 -5.41 -3.48 12.48
C TYR A 894 -5.73 -4.00 11.06
N VAL A 895 -5.59 -5.31 10.82
CA VAL A 895 -5.84 -5.91 9.50
C VAL A 895 -7.26 -6.47 9.48
N VAL A 896 -8.18 -5.70 8.89
CA VAL A 896 -9.58 -6.08 8.61
C VAL A 896 -9.88 -5.71 7.16
N TRP A 897 -10.19 -6.69 6.31
CA TRP A 897 -10.58 -6.49 4.90
C TRP A 897 -11.79 -7.35 4.52
N SER A 898 -12.74 -6.79 3.78
CA SER A 898 -13.88 -7.52 3.18
C SER A 898 -13.77 -7.62 1.64
N GLY A 899 -14.76 -8.25 1.00
CA GLY A 899 -15.01 -8.10 -0.44
C GLY A 899 -14.84 -9.38 -1.28
N VAL A 900 -14.65 -9.21 -2.59
CA VAL A 900 -14.65 -10.32 -3.57
C VAL A 900 -13.35 -11.13 -3.50
N ARG A 901 -13.48 -12.46 -3.35
CA ARG A 901 -12.40 -13.44 -3.46
C ARG A 901 -12.58 -14.29 -4.73
N PRO A 902 -11.95 -13.92 -5.86
CA PRO A 902 -11.96 -14.74 -7.06
C PRO A 902 -11.06 -15.97 -6.90
N ALA A 903 -11.42 -17.06 -7.57
CA ALA A 903 -10.59 -18.24 -7.79
C ALA A 903 -10.41 -18.47 -9.30
N ALA A 904 -9.90 -19.64 -9.72
CA ALA A 904 -9.64 -19.92 -11.14
C ALA A 904 -10.92 -20.06 -11.98
N THR A 905 -12.01 -20.57 -11.39
CA THR A 905 -13.29 -20.85 -12.07
C THR A 905 -14.53 -20.49 -11.25
N THR A 906 -14.34 -20.16 -9.97
CA THR A 906 -15.37 -19.82 -9.00
C THR A 906 -15.05 -18.49 -8.30
N MET A 907 -16.01 -17.97 -7.55
CA MET A 907 -15.88 -16.71 -6.79
C MET A 907 -16.65 -16.80 -5.48
N GLY A 908 -16.20 -16.03 -4.49
CA GLY A 908 -16.85 -15.90 -3.19
C GLY A 908 -16.78 -14.50 -2.61
N TYR A 909 -17.54 -14.24 -1.55
CA TYR A 909 -17.33 -13.11 -0.65
C TYR A 909 -16.38 -13.55 0.48
N ARG A 910 -15.61 -12.62 1.06
CA ARG A 910 -14.80 -12.89 2.24
C ARG A 910 -14.82 -11.77 3.27
N VAL A 911 -14.48 -12.12 4.50
CA VAL A 911 -13.91 -11.22 5.52
C VAL A 911 -12.59 -11.83 6.01
N LEU A 912 -11.54 -11.01 6.10
CA LEU A 912 -10.21 -11.36 6.59
C LEU A 912 -9.89 -10.50 7.81
N ILE A 913 -9.49 -11.13 8.92
CA ILE A 913 -9.11 -10.46 10.18
C ILE A 913 -7.78 -11.05 10.69
N GLN A 914 -6.92 -10.20 11.25
CA GLN A 914 -5.80 -10.59 12.13
C GLN A 914 -6.00 -9.96 13.52
N SER A 915 -5.88 -10.73 14.60
CA SER A 915 -6.32 -10.32 15.95
C SER A 915 -5.58 -11.02 17.09
N GLU A 916 -5.55 -10.41 18.27
CA GLU A 916 -5.25 -11.09 19.56
C GLU A 916 -6.45 -11.90 20.10
N ARG A 917 -7.62 -11.81 19.46
CA ARG A 917 -8.81 -12.61 19.78
C ARG A 917 -8.79 -13.92 19.01
N ASP A 918 -9.33 -14.96 19.63
CA ASP A 918 -9.46 -16.28 19.04
C ASP A 918 -10.38 -16.29 17.79
N PRO A 919 -10.11 -17.12 16.77
CA PRO A 919 -10.92 -17.16 15.55
C PRO A 919 -12.39 -17.53 15.77
N ASP A 920 -12.70 -18.30 16.81
CA ASP A 920 -14.07 -18.72 17.12
C ASP A 920 -14.90 -17.53 17.65
N TYR A 921 -14.31 -16.63 18.47
CA TYR A 921 -14.90 -15.33 18.77
C TYR A 921 -15.06 -14.44 17.52
N LEU A 922 -14.03 -14.35 16.67
CA LEU A 922 -14.07 -13.53 15.45
C LEU A 922 -15.19 -13.96 14.48
N GLU A 923 -15.43 -15.26 14.34
CA GLU A 923 -16.56 -15.84 13.58
C GLU A 923 -17.90 -15.22 14.04
N THR A 924 -18.15 -15.16 15.36
CA THR A 924 -19.40 -14.58 15.90
C THR A 924 -19.56 -13.09 15.56
N ARG A 925 -18.45 -12.35 15.49
CA ARG A 925 -18.47 -10.92 15.13
C ARG A 925 -18.74 -10.73 13.64
N VAL A 926 -18.21 -11.59 12.77
CA VAL A 926 -18.52 -11.57 11.33
C VAL A 926 -19.98 -11.97 11.07
N ASP A 927 -20.49 -13.03 11.70
CA ASP A 927 -21.92 -13.40 11.57
C ASP A 927 -22.84 -12.28 12.13
N ALA A 928 -22.51 -11.64 13.26
CA ALA A 928 -23.26 -10.50 13.78
C ALA A 928 -23.22 -9.26 12.85
N PHE A 929 -22.06 -8.96 12.25
CA PHE A 929 -21.93 -7.92 11.23
C PHE A 929 -22.82 -8.21 10.01
N LEU A 930 -22.86 -9.45 9.52
CA LEU A 930 -23.74 -9.82 8.40
C LEU A 930 -25.23 -9.65 8.76
N VAL A 931 -25.66 -10.04 9.96
CA VAL A 931 -27.03 -9.79 10.45
C VAL A 931 -27.36 -8.28 10.53
N LYS A 932 -26.39 -7.43 10.88
CA LYS A 932 -26.55 -5.97 10.81
C LYS A 932 -26.71 -5.49 9.36
N VAL A 933 -25.81 -5.91 8.46
CA VAL A 933 -25.85 -5.56 7.03
C VAL A 933 -27.21 -5.91 6.39
N ARG A 934 -27.85 -7.00 6.80
CA ARG A 934 -29.19 -7.35 6.30
C ARG A 934 -30.27 -6.31 6.63
N LYS A 935 -30.18 -5.65 7.79
CA LYS A 935 -31.06 -4.54 8.18
C LYS A 935 -30.66 -3.24 7.49
N ASP A 936 -29.35 -2.99 7.40
CA ASP A 936 -28.81 -1.80 6.71
C ASP A 936 -29.27 -1.77 5.23
N LEU A 937 -29.21 -2.89 4.51
CA LEU A 937 -29.69 -3.03 3.11
C LEU A 937 -31.19 -2.76 2.95
N GLU A 938 -31.99 -3.03 3.98
CA GLU A 938 -33.45 -2.86 3.97
C GLU A 938 -33.84 -1.39 4.25
N ALA A 939 -33.08 -0.73 5.12
CA ALA A 939 -33.21 0.70 5.46
C ALA A 939 -32.54 1.65 4.45
N MET A 940 -31.50 1.20 3.74
CA MET A 940 -30.70 1.99 2.77
C MET A 940 -31.58 2.74 1.77
N SER A 941 -31.36 4.06 1.62
CA SER A 941 -32.16 4.86 0.70
C SER A 941 -31.87 4.51 -0.77
N THR A 942 -32.79 4.90 -1.66
CA THR A 942 -32.57 4.74 -3.11
C THR A 942 -31.40 5.59 -3.62
N GLU A 943 -31.11 6.71 -2.96
CA GLU A 943 -30.00 7.60 -3.33
C GLU A 943 -28.64 7.00 -2.97
N ASP A 944 -28.53 6.40 -1.77
CA ASP A 944 -27.33 5.69 -1.30
C ASP A 944 -27.06 4.43 -2.13
N PHE A 945 -28.09 3.63 -2.40
CA PHE A 945 -27.99 2.41 -3.20
C PHE A 945 -27.50 2.70 -4.63
N GLU A 946 -28.09 3.69 -5.30
CA GLU A 946 -27.60 4.13 -6.60
C GLU A 946 -26.23 4.86 -6.49
N GLY A 947 -25.89 5.40 -5.32
CA GLY A 947 -24.56 5.90 -4.97
C GLY A 947 -23.51 4.80 -5.03
N HIS A 948 -23.71 3.69 -4.31
CA HIS A 948 -22.81 2.53 -4.39
C HIS A 948 -22.73 1.95 -5.81
N LYS A 949 -23.83 1.92 -6.57
CA LYS A 949 -23.80 1.52 -7.99
C LYS A 949 -22.91 2.43 -8.84
N ARG A 950 -23.10 3.77 -8.78
CA ARG A 950 -22.23 4.75 -9.47
C ARG A 950 -20.77 4.63 -9.01
N SER A 951 -20.54 4.46 -7.70
CA SER A 951 -19.21 4.30 -7.10
C SER A 951 -18.47 3.08 -7.67
N LEU A 952 -19.16 1.93 -7.77
CA LEU A 952 -18.64 0.71 -8.39
C LEU A 952 -18.44 0.86 -9.90
N ILE A 953 -19.41 1.43 -10.62
CA ILE A 953 -19.31 1.61 -12.08
C ILE A 953 -18.10 2.49 -12.43
N ALA A 954 -17.88 3.59 -11.72
CA ALA A 954 -16.68 4.41 -11.86
C ALA A 954 -15.39 3.61 -11.56
N LYS A 955 -15.36 2.86 -10.44
CA LYS A 955 -14.24 1.96 -10.05
C LYS A 955 -13.96 0.86 -11.09
N ARG A 956 -14.95 0.50 -11.92
CA ARG A 956 -14.83 -0.49 -13.00
C ARG A 956 -14.48 0.10 -14.36
N LEU A 957 -15.01 1.28 -14.70
CA LEU A 957 -14.77 1.98 -15.97
C LEU A 957 -13.47 2.77 -16.01
N GLU A 958 -12.79 2.96 -14.86
CA GLU A 958 -11.56 3.73 -14.76
C GLU A 958 -10.53 3.40 -15.87
N THR A 959 -10.04 4.45 -16.53
CA THR A 959 -9.06 4.36 -17.61
C THR A 959 -7.73 3.82 -17.08
N LEU A 960 -7.08 2.98 -17.88
CA LEU A 960 -5.77 2.42 -17.54
C LEU A 960 -4.71 3.52 -17.68
N LYS A 961 -3.86 3.73 -16.66
CA LYS A 961 -2.95 4.89 -16.60
C LYS A 961 -1.59 4.68 -17.30
N ASN A 962 -1.24 3.43 -17.63
CA ASN A 962 0.02 3.05 -18.26
C ASN A 962 -0.05 1.69 -18.99
N LEU A 963 0.97 1.42 -19.80
CA LEU A 963 1.08 0.25 -20.68
C LEU A 963 1.06 -1.08 -19.90
N ASP A 964 1.71 -1.12 -18.73
CA ASP A 964 1.79 -2.31 -17.88
C ASP A 964 0.41 -2.68 -17.31
N SER A 965 -0.38 -1.68 -16.91
CA SER A 965 -1.75 -1.88 -16.42
C SER A 965 -2.66 -2.48 -17.49
N GLU A 966 -2.53 -2.04 -18.74
CA GLU A 966 -3.28 -2.65 -19.86
C GLU A 966 -2.76 -4.06 -20.17
N THR A 967 -1.44 -4.23 -20.26
CA THR A 967 -0.83 -5.55 -20.52
C THR A 967 -1.25 -6.58 -19.48
N GLY A 968 -1.25 -6.21 -18.19
CA GLY A 968 -1.73 -7.07 -17.11
C GLY A 968 -3.21 -7.45 -17.23
N ARG A 969 -4.06 -6.53 -17.69
CA ARG A 969 -5.48 -6.81 -17.97
C ARG A 969 -5.64 -7.76 -19.16
N LEU A 970 -4.95 -7.51 -20.27
CA LEU A 970 -4.97 -8.36 -21.47
C LEU A 970 -4.44 -9.78 -21.18
N TRP A 971 -3.28 -9.87 -20.51
CA TRP A 971 -2.70 -11.14 -20.09
C TRP A 971 -3.59 -11.87 -19.08
N GLY A 972 -4.28 -11.15 -18.19
CA GLY A 972 -5.28 -11.71 -17.28
C GLY A 972 -6.40 -12.47 -18.02
N TYR A 973 -6.86 -11.97 -19.17
CA TYR A 973 -7.86 -12.66 -19.98
C TYR A 973 -7.30 -13.83 -20.82
N ILE A 974 -6.07 -13.69 -21.34
CA ILE A 974 -5.38 -14.72 -22.14
C ILE A 974 -4.91 -15.89 -21.27
N ASN A 975 -4.08 -15.61 -20.26
CA ASN A 975 -3.65 -16.58 -19.25
C ASN A 975 -4.84 -17.05 -18.39
N GLY A 976 -5.92 -16.27 -18.29
CA GLY A 976 -7.19 -16.72 -17.69
C GLY A 976 -7.96 -17.75 -18.52
N GLU A 977 -7.60 -17.98 -19.79
CA GLU A 977 -8.27 -18.88 -20.75
C GLU A 977 -9.76 -18.57 -21.01
N TYR A 978 -10.23 -17.40 -20.57
CA TYR A 978 -11.59 -16.91 -20.81
C TYR A 978 -11.70 -16.00 -22.03
N PHE A 979 -10.61 -15.30 -22.40
CA PHE A 979 -10.54 -14.38 -23.55
C PHE A 979 -11.62 -13.28 -23.52
N ASN A 980 -12.12 -12.94 -22.32
CA ASN A 980 -13.23 -12.02 -22.10
C ASN A 980 -12.77 -10.56 -22.05
N PHE A 981 -12.21 -10.06 -23.16
CA PHE A 981 -11.67 -8.70 -23.28
C PHE A 981 -12.69 -7.59 -22.97
N TYR A 982 -13.99 -7.88 -23.12
CA TYR A 982 -15.11 -6.98 -22.81
C TYR A 982 -15.73 -7.21 -21.41
N GLN A 983 -15.10 -7.98 -20.51
CA GLN A 983 -15.67 -8.29 -19.19
C GLN A 983 -16.05 -7.05 -18.39
N VAL A 984 -15.27 -5.96 -18.51
CA VAL A 984 -15.57 -4.69 -17.82
C VAL A 984 -16.90 -4.10 -18.29
N ASP A 985 -17.13 -4.08 -19.60
CA ASP A 985 -18.35 -3.50 -20.19
C ASP A 985 -19.59 -4.33 -19.83
N HIS A 986 -19.46 -5.66 -19.90
CA HIS A 986 -20.52 -6.60 -19.51
C HIS A 986 -20.85 -6.52 -18.01
N ASP A 987 -19.82 -6.49 -17.13
CA ASP A 987 -20.02 -6.31 -15.68
C ASP A 987 -20.76 -4.98 -15.41
N VAL A 988 -20.34 -3.89 -16.04
CA VAL A 988 -20.93 -2.54 -15.85
C VAL A 988 -22.36 -2.43 -16.38
N GLN A 989 -22.68 -3.04 -17.52
CA GLN A 989 -24.07 -3.08 -18.02
C GLN A 989 -24.99 -3.71 -16.98
N GLN A 990 -24.58 -4.84 -16.42
CA GLN A 990 -25.42 -5.60 -15.48
C GLN A 990 -25.50 -4.92 -14.11
N ILE A 991 -24.40 -4.32 -13.62
CA ILE A 991 -24.43 -3.53 -12.37
C ILE A 991 -25.44 -2.37 -12.45
N ARG A 992 -25.65 -1.76 -13.63
CA ARG A 992 -26.68 -0.73 -13.83
C ARG A 992 -28.11 -1.27 -13.70
N GLU A 993 -28.32 -2.52 -14.10
CA GLU A 993 -29.63 -3.19 -14.15
C GLU A 993 -30.07 -3.74 -12.76
N ILE A 994 -29.14 -4.05 -11.85
CA ILE A 994 -29.43 -4.56 -10.49
C ILE A 994 -30.27 -3.57 -9.67
N SER A 995 -31.34 -4.07 -9.04
CA SER A 995 -32.13 -3.35 -8.03
C SER A 995 -31.76 -3.73 -6.60
N ARG A 996 -32.21 -2.92 -5.62
CA ARG A 996 -32.04 -3.21 -4.18
C ARG A 996 -32.69 -4.54 -3.78
N GLN A 997 -33.77 -4.94 -4.45
CA GLN A 997 -34.48 -6.18 -4.15
C GLN A 997 -33.70 -7.42 -4.63
N ASP A 998 -33.00 -7.33 -5.76
CA ASP A 998 -32.15 -8.40 -6.26
C ASP A 998 -30.94 -8.63 -5.34
N LEU A 999 -30.39 -7.54 -4.79
CA LEU A 999 -29.30 -7.61 -3.81
C LEU A 999 -29.76 -8.21 -2.47
N ILE A 1000 -30.97 -7.89 -2.02
CA ILE A 1000 -31.58 -8.53 -0.83
C ILE A 1000 -31.81 -10.03 -1.09
N ALA A 1001 -32.39 -10.41 -2.24
CA ALA A 1001 -32.59 -11.82 -2.58
C ALA A 1001 -31.27 -12.59 -2.72
N PHE A 1002 -30.21 -11.95 -3.24
CA PHE A 1002 -28.85 -12.47 -3.25
C PHE A 1002 -28.31 -12.70 -1.83
N PHE A 1003 -28.51 -11.73 -0.92
CA PHE A 1003 -28.10 -11.88 0.48
C PHE A 1003 -28.83 -13.05 1.14
N ASP A 1004 -30.15 -13.10 1.04
CA ASP A 1004 -31.01 -14.10 1.69
C ASP A 1004 -30.69 -15.53 1.21
N HIS A 1005 -30.24 -15.68 -0.04
CA HIS A 1005 -29.85 -16.98 -0.61
C HIS A 1005 -28.40 -17.41 -0.32
N TYR A 1006 -27.45 -16.47 -0.36
CA TYR A 1006 -26.02 -16.80 -0.33
C TYR A 1006 -25.27 -16.37 0.94
N ILE A 1007 -25.67 -15.26 1.57
CA ILE A 1007 -24.88 -14.58 2.60
C ILE A 1007 -25.47 -14.77 4.01
N ASP A 1008 -26.80 -14.74 4.16
CA ASP A 1008 -27.49 -14.69 5.46
C ASP A 1008 -27.07 -15.86 6.37
N PRO A 1009 -26.69 -15.59 7.64
CA PRO A 1009 -26.30 -16.63 8.58
C PRO A 1009 -27.31 -17.76 8.85
N ALA A 1010 -28.61 -17.49 8.68
CA ALA A 1010 -29.69 -18.45 8.77
C ALA A 1010 -30.09 -19.08 7.41
N SER A 1011 -29.42 -18.74 6.30
CA SER A 1011 -29.77 -19.26 4.98
C SER A 1011 -29.43 -20.75 4.85
N PRO A 1012 -30.39 -21.62 4.48
CA PRO A 1012 -30.15 -23.05 4.30
C PRO A 1012 -29.30 -23.38 3.06
N THR A 1013 -29.04 -22.39 2.19
CA THR A 1013 -28.24 -22.53 0.98
C THR A 1013 -26.82 -21.94 1.09
N ARG A 1014 -26.51 -21.17 2.14
CA ARG A 1014 -25.19 -20.59 2.38
C ARG A 1014 -24.10 -21.67 2.42
N ALA A 1015 -23.03 -21.46 1.66
CA ALA A 1015 -21.89 -22.38 1.59
C ALA A 1015 -20.61 -21.71 2.15
N LYS A 1016 -20.38 -21.88 3.46
CA LYS A 1016 -19.23 -21.30 4.20
C LYS A 1016 -18.05 -22.28 4.28
N LEU A 1017 -16.85 -21.74 4.06
CA LEU A 1017 -15.57 -22.30 4.50
C LEU A 1017 -14.82 -21.23 5.29
N SER A 1018 -14.48 -21.51 6.55
CA SER A 1018 -13.62 -20.65 7.37
C SER A 1018 -12.23 -21.25 7.52
N ILE A 1019 -11.20 -20.40 7.47
CA ILE A 1019 -9.82 -20.75 7.74
C ILE A 1019 -9.40 -20.05 9.02
N HIS A 1020 -9.01 -20.83 10.04
CA HIS A 1020 -8.55 -20.35 11.35
C HIS A 1020 -7.06 -20.61 11.48
N LEU A 1021 -6.26 -19.56 11.63
CA LEU A 1021 -4.85 -19.64 12.01
C LEU A 1021 -4.73 -19.27 13.49
N GLU A 1022 -4.21 -20.19 14.30
CA GLU A 1022 -4.23 -20.08 15.76
C GLU A 1022 -2.83 -19.75 16.31
N ALA A 1023 -2.72 -18.67 17.08
CA ALA A 1023 -1.49 -18.28 17.77
C ALA A 1023 -1.08 -19.31 18.84
N GLN A 1024 0.22 -19.38 19.12
CA GLN A 1024 0.77 -20.18 20.24
C GLN A 1024 0.91 -19.32 21.50
N ALA A 1025 1.47 -18.11 21.38
CA ALA A 1025 1.52 -17.16 22.47
C ALA A 1025 0.14 -16.52 22.71
N THR A 1026 -0.36 -16.60 23.94
CA THR A 1026 -1.41 -15.70 24.43
C THR A 1026 -0.78 -14.35 24.75
N SER A 1027 -1.39 -13.23 24.33
CA SER A 1027 -1.03 -11.94 24.91
C SER A 1027 -1.45 -11.89 26.38
N GLU A 1028 -0.72 -11.12 27.20
CA GLU A 1028 -1.17 -10.72 28.53
C GLU A 1028 -2.37 -9.78 28.37
N GLN A 1029 -3.56 -10.38 28.26
CA GLN A 1029 -4.82 -9.64 28.29
C GLN A 1029 -4.89 -8.99 29.67
N ALA A 1030 -4.77 -7.65 29.71
CA ALA A 1030 -5.18 -6.90 30.87
C ALA A 1030 -6.63 -7.31 31.18
N GLU A 1031 -6.87 -7.85 32.38
CA GLU A 1031 -8.21 -8.23 32.81
C GLU A 1031 -9.08 -6.98 32.71
N SER A 1032 -10.03 -6.98 31.77
CA SER A 1032 -10.92 -5.86 31.52
C SER A 1032 -11.55 -5.45 32.84
N SER A 1033 -11.45 -4.17 33.19
CA SER A 1033 -11.86 -3.75 34.53
C SER A 1033 -13.34 -4.08 34.77
N PRO A 1034 -13.82 -4.26 36.02
CA PRO A 1034 -15.24 -4.46 36.27
C PRO A 1034 -16.15 -3.36 35.70
N GLU A 1035 -15.58 -2.18 35.42
CA GLU A 1035 -16.23 -1.04 34.77
C GLU A 1035 -16.22 -1.16 33.23
N GLU A 1036 -15.10 -1.61 32.62
CA GLU A 1036 -15.04 -1.94 31.19
C GLU A 1036 -15.95 -3.14 30.85
N GLN A 1037 -15.95 -4.18 31.68
CA GLN A 1037 -16.84 -5.34 31.55
C GLN A 1037 -18.32 -4.91 31.62
N ARG A 1038 -18.65 -4.03 32.57
CA ARG A 1038 -20.00 -3.44 32.69
C ARG A 1038 -20.36 -2.58 31.48
N SER A 1039 -19.43 -1.78 30.96
CA SER A 1039 -19.63 -0.98 29.74
C SER A 1039 -19.87 -1.86 28.51
N GLN A 1040 -19.06 -2.91 28.31
CA GLN A 1040 -19.23 -3.89 27.23
C GLN A 1040 -20.54 -4.67 27.36
N PHE A 1041 -20.92 -5.03 28.59
CA PHE A 1041 -22.19 -5.72 28.88
C PHE A 1041 -23.40 -4.84 28.58
N VAL A 1042 -23.38 -3.56 28.96
CA VAL A 1042 -24.41 -2.58 28.61
C VAL A 1042 -24.46 -2.37 27.10
N GLY A 1043 -23.32 -2.20 26.41
CA GLY A 1043 -23.27 -2.04 24.96
C GLY A 1043 -23.78 -3.26 24.17
N LEU A 1044 -23.76 -4.46 24.77
CA LEU A 1044 -24.42 -5.66 24.23
C LEU A 1044 -25.91 -5.72 24.57
N LEU A 1045 -26.35 -5.26 25.75
CA LEU A 1045 -27.77 -5.05 26.06
C LEU A 1045 -28.42 -4.00 25.14
N GLU A 1046 -27.68 -2.95 24.75
CA GLU A 1046 -28.10 -1.95 23.77
C GLU A 1046 -28.30 -2.52 22.36
N GLN A 1047 -27.67 -3.67 22.05
CA GLN A 1047 -27.90 -4.40 20.80
C GLN A 1047 -29.04 -5.43 20.94
N VAL A 1048 -29.14 -6.09 22.10
CA VAL A 1048 -30.14 -7.13 22.37
C VAL A 1048 -31.54 -6.54 22.57
N LEU A 1049 -31.73 -5.51 23.40
CA LEU A 1049 -33.06 -4.97 23.71
C LEU A 1049 -33.83 -4.49 22.46
N PRO A 1050 -33.23 -3.74 21.50
CA PRO A 1050 -33.88 -3.43 20.23
C PRO A 1050 -34.17 -4.65 19.37
N SER A 1051 -33.37 -5.72 19.46
CA SER A 1051 -33.64 -6.98 18.74
C SER A 1051 -34.88 -7.71 19.29
N LEU A 1052 -35.21 -7.52 20.58
CA LEU A 1052 -36.45 -8.00 21.19
C LEU A 1052 -37.64 -7.04 20.94
N GLY A 1053 -37.43 -5.93 20.21
CA GLY A 1053 -38.47 -4.95 19.89
C GLY A 1053 -38.80 -4.01 21.06
N VAL A 1054 -37.77 -3.41 21.66
CA VAL A 1054 -37.85 -2.38 22.71
C VAL A 1054 -37.08 -1.14 22.25
N GLU A 1055 -37.67 0.05 22.37
CA GLU A 1055 -36.93 1.31 22.18
C GLU A 1055 -36.08 1.63 23.41
N ILE A 1056 -34.80 1.98 23.18
CA ILE A 1056 -33.83 2.27 24.24
C ILE A 1056 -33.35 3.72 24.21
N GLN A 1057 -33.07 4.24 25.39
CA GLN A 1057 -32.29 5.46 25.63
C GLN A 1057 -30.97 5.05 26.31
N PRO A 1058 -29.80 5.23 25.66
CA PRO A 1058 -28.49 4.77 26.17
C PRO A 1058 -28.09 5.34 27.53
N GLU A 1059 -28.12 6.67 27.71
CA GLU A 1059 -27.74 7.30 28.99
C GLU A 1059 -28.54 6.76 30.20
N PRO A 1060 -29.89 6.69 30.15
CA PRO A 1060 -30.67 6.07 31.21
C PRO A 1060 -30.39 4.56 31.41
N LEU A 1061 -29.98 3.82 30.36
CA LEU A 1061 -29.68 2.39 30.47
C LEU A 1061 -28.33 2.16 31.14
N ALA A 1062 -27.28 2.83 30.68
CA ALA A 1062 -25.97 2.83 31.32
C ALA A 1062 -26.07 3.26 32.79
N LYS A 1063 -26.90 4.26 33.10
CA LYS A 1063 -27.18 4.70 34.47
C LYS A 1063 -27.94 3.65 35.30
N ALA A 1064 -28.89 2.92 34.72
CA ALA A 1064 -29.59 1.83 35.40
C ALA A 1064 -28.66 0.64 35.73
N PHE A 1065 -27.55 0.51 34.99
CA PHE A 1065 -26.55 -0.54 35.20
C PHE A 1065 -25.30 -0.12 35.98
N ALA A 1066 -25.15 1.17 36.33
CA ALA A 1066 -23.93 1.74 36.90
C ALA A 1066 -23.36 0.97 38.12
N ASP A 1067 -24.24 0.58 39.06
CA ASP A 1067 -23.89 -0.17 40.28
C ASP A 1067 -24.23 -1.67 40.19
N VAL A 1068 -24.62 -2.17 39.00
CA VAL A 1068 -25.08 -3.56 38.83
C VAL A 1068 -23.90 -4.52 38.78
N ASP A 1069 -24.01 -5.57 39.59
CA ASP A 1069 -23.20 -6.78 39.50
C ASP A 1069 -23.72 -7.65 38.34
N ILE A 1070 -23.11 -7.44 37.18
CA ILE A 1070 -23.47 -8.05 35.90
C ILE A 1070 -23.26 -9.57 35.88
N SER A 1071 -22.40 -10.13 36.74
CA SER A 1071 -22.20 -11.58 36.84
C SER A 1071 -23.47 -12.31 37.30
N ASN A 1072 -24.34 -11.59 38.03
CA ASN A 1072 -25.57 -12.13 38.57
C ASN A 1072 -26.75 -11.84 37.64
N THR A 1073 -27.16 -12.87 36.89
CA THR A 1073 -28.30 -12.82 35.95
C THR A 1073 -29.59 -12.27 36.57
N ASP A 1074 -29.90 -12.57 37.83
CA ASP A 1074 -31.12 -12.06 38.46
C ASP A 1074 -31.05 -10.55 38.73
N LYS A 1075 -29.89 -10.01 39.14
CA LYS A 1075 -29.68 -8.56 39.28
C LYS A 1075 -29.74 -7.83 37.94
N VAL A 1076 -29.16 -8.41 36.88
CA VAL A 1076 -29.28 -7.89 35.50
C VAL A 1076 -30.74 -7.81 35.08
N ILE A 1077 -31.50 -8.87 35.33
CA ILE A 1077 -32.93 -8.94 34.98
C ILE A 1077 -33.75 -7.95 35.81
N GLU A 1078 -33.45 -7.77 37.09
CA GLU A 1078 -34.10 -6.76 37.94
C GLU A 1078 -33.79 -5.33 37.47
N ALA A 1079 -32.53 -5.02 37.14
CA ALA A 1079 -32.13 -3.72 36.59
C ALA A 1079 -32.81 -3.44 35.23
N THR A 1080 -32.83 -4.42 34.32
CA THR A 1080 -33.54 -4.32 33.03
C THR A 1080 -35.04 -4.12 33.25
N LYS A 1081 -35.66 -4.90 34.14
CA LYS A 1081 -37.09 -4.77 34.46
C LYS A 1081 -37.43 -3.41 35.08
N SER A 1082 -36.56 -2.87 35.92
CA SER A 1082 -36.68 -1.52 36.49
C SER A 1082 -36.61 -0.46 35.40
N TYR A 1083 -35.63 -0.55 34.50
CA TYR A 1083 -35.49 0.33 33.34
C TYR A 1083 -36.72 0.32 32.42
N LEU A 1084 -37.17 -0.88 32.00
CA LEU A 1084 -38.33 -1.04 31.12
C LEU A 1084 -39.65 -0.57 31.76
N SER A 1085 -39.74 -0.52 33.10
CA SER A 1085 -40.96 -0.04 33.78
C SER A 1085 -41.30 1.43 33.52
N ALA A 1086 -40.36 2.20 32.94
CA ALA A 1086 -40.58 3.59 32.52
C ALA A 1086 -41.18 3.73 31.10
N SER A 1087 -41.11 2.71 30.24
CA SER A 1087 -41.50 2.77 28.83
C SER A 1087 -42.48 1.69 28.37
N GLU A 1088 -42.45 0.49 28.95
CA GLU A 1088 -43.17 -0.70 28.46
C GLU A 1088 -44.32 -1.15 29.38
N PRO A 1089 -45.42 -1.72 28.85
CA PRO A 1089 -46.50 -2.28 29.66
C PRO A 1089 -46.11 -3.63 30.27
N ALA A 1090 -46.60 -3.93 31.48
CA ALA A 1090 -46.21 -5.10 32.26
C ALA A 1090 -46.22 -6.48 31.54
N PRO A 1091 -47.18 -6.80 30.62
CA PRO A 1091 -47.14 -8.04 29.86
C PRO A 1091 -45.93 -8.13 28.90
N ARG A 1092 -45.56 -7.01 28.28
CA ARG A 1092 -44.44 -6.89 27.35
C ARG A 1092 -43.10 -6.96 28.09
N ILE A 1093 -43.01 -6.34 29.27
CA ILE A 1093 -41.86 -6.51 30.17
C ILE A 1093 -41.66 -7.99 30.54
N ALA A 1094 -42.73 -8.74 30.81
CA ALA A 1094 -42.62 -10.16 31.14
C ALA A 1094 -42.11 -11.00 29.96
N GLU A 1095 -42.57 -10.73 28.73
CA GLU A 1095 -42.08 -11.37 27.51
C GLU A 1095 -40.59 -11.09 27.27
N VAL A 1096 -40.19 -9.83 27.31
CA VAL A 1096 -38.79 -9.39 27.12
C VAL A 1096 -37.89 -9.98 28.21
N VAL A 1097 -38.32 -9.99 29.48
CA VAL A 1097 -37.55 -10.59 30.59
C VAL A 1097 -37.37 -12.09 30.43
N THR A 1098 -38.34 -12.84 29.88
CA THR A 1098 -38.16 -14.26 29.57
C THR A 1098 -37.07 -14.47 28.53
N GLN A 1099 -37.09 -13.71 27.43
CA GLN A 1099 -36.09 -13.82 26.36
C GLN A 1099 -34.70 -13.34 26.82
N LEU A 1100 -34.63 -12.30 27.64
CA LEU A 1100 -33.37 -11.80 28.18
C LEU A 1100 -32.69 -12.78 29.16
N ARG A 1101 -33.46 -13.64 29.85
CA ARG A 1101 -32.91 -14.70 30.72
C ARG A 1101 -32.14 -15.77 29.95
N GLU A 1102 -32.49 -15.99 28.69
CA GLU A 1102 -31.78 -16.91 27.79
C GLU A 1102 -30.54 -16.23 27.16
N ALA A 1103 -30.64 -14.93 26.83
CA ALA A 1103 -29.55 -14.17 26.23
C ALA A 1103 -28.41 -13.78 27.20
N VAL A 1104 -28.72 -13.41 28.45
CA VAL A 1104 -27.70 -12.90 29.41
C VAL A 1104 -26.55 -13.88 29.66
N PRO A 1105 -26.78 -15.19 29.89
CA PRO A 1105 -25.68 -16.17 30.00
C PRO A 1105 -24.76 -16.19 28.79
N GLN A 1106 -25.29 -16.05 27.57
CA GLN A 1106 -24.50 -16.01 26.34
C GLN A 1106 -23.67 -14.72 26.23
N ILE A 1107 -24.22 -13.57 26.64
CA ILE A 1107 -23.48 -12.29 26.75
C ILE A 1107 -22.31 -12.44 27.75
N LEU A 1108 -22.55 -13.02 28.93
CA LEU A 1108 -21.50 -13.23 29.94
C LEU A 1108 -20.40 -14.17 29.44
N THR A 1109 -20.76 -15.28 28.78
CA THR A 1109 -19.79 -16.18 28.14
C THR A 1109 -18.97 -15.47 27.06
N ALA A 1110 -19.59 -14.66 26.20
CA ALA A 1110 -18.90 -13.90 25.15
C ALA A 1110 -17.93 -12.83 25.71
N LEU A 1111 -18.18 -12.32 26.91
CA LEU A 1111 -17.30 -11.39 27.63
C LEU A 1111 -16.30 -12.09 28.57
N LYS A 1112 -16.28 -13.44 28.62
CA LYS A 1112 -15.49 -14.26 29.56
C LYS A 1112 -15.77 -13.95 31.04
N ILE A 1113 -16.95 -13.42 31.37
CA ILE A 1113 -17.38 -13.13 32.74
C ILE A 1113 -17.97 -14.42 33.35
N PRO A 1114 -17.36 -15.02 34.39
CA PRO A 1114 -17.86 -16.26 34.96
C PRO A 1114 -19.19 -16.02 35.72
N PRO A 1115 -20.27 -16.77 35.43
CA PRO A 1115 -21.48 -16.72 36.25
C PRO A 1115 -21.22 -17.32 37.64
N PRO A 1116 -21.97 -16.90 38.68
CA PRO A 1116 -21.83 -17.45 40.04
C PRO A 1116 -22.11 -18.95 40.03
N VAL A 1117 -21.19 -19.72 40.63
CA VAL A 1117 -21.17 -21.19 40.53
C VAL A 1117 -22.41 -21.83 41.16
N VAL A 1118 -23.30 -22.34 40.31
CA VAL A 1118 -24.34 -23.30 40.69
C VAL A 1118 -23.84 -24.70 40.41
N GLN A 1119 -23.78 -25.56 41.44
CA GLN A 1119 -23.45 -26.97 41.24
C GLN A 1119 -24.65 -27.73 40.66
N ASN A 1120 -24.68 -27.85 39.33
CA ASN A 1120 -25.22 -29.00 38.60
C ASN A 1120 -24.57 -29.00 37.21
N GLY A 1121 -24.22 -30.17 36.69
CA GLY A 1121 -23.64 -30.29 35.35
C GLY A 1121 -24.72 -30.48 34.30
N ASP A 1122 -24.70 -29.64 33.27
CA ASP A 1122 -25.15 -29.92 31.90
C ASP A 1122 -24.44 -28.93 30.95
N GLU A 1123 -24.56 -29.14 29.64
CA GLU A 1123 -23.66 -28.58 28.62
C GLU A 1123 -23.85 -27.07 28.34
N ALA A 1124 -22.79 -26.41 27.87
CA ALA A 1124 -22.82 -24.99 27.55
C ALA A 1124 -23.62 -24.71 26.26
N ALA A 1125 -24.71 -23.93 26.39
CA ALA A 1125 -25.61 -23.63 25.27
C ALA A 1125 -25.05 -22.56 24.32
N GLU A 1126 -24.64 -22.99 23.12
CA GLU A 1126 -24.18 -22.12 22.03
C GLU A 1126 -25.21 -21.05 21.63
N VAL A 1127 -24.72 -19.94 21.05
CA VAL A 1127 -25.57 -18.95 20.37
C VAL A 1127 -26.13 -19.58 19.09
N SER A 1128 -27.35 -20.14 19.17
CA SER A 1128 -27.97 -20.85 18.05
C SER A 1128 -28.43 -19.93 16.91
N VAL A 1129 -27.49 -19.47 16.09
CA VAL A 1129 -27.77 -19.14 14.69
C VAL A 1129 -28.36 -20.41 14.06
N LYS A 1130 -29.52 -20.32 13.40
CA LYS A 1130 -30.25 -21.46 12.84
C LYS A 1130 -29.62 -22.00 11.55
N GLY A 1131 -28.34 -22.34 11.60
CA GLY A 1131 -27.58 -23.00 10.54
C GLY A 1131 -27.09 -24.39 10.96
N PRO A 1132 -26.57 -25.20 10.02
CA PRO A 1132 -25.94 -26.48 10.35
C PRO A 1132 -24.64 -26.28 11.11
N ALA A 1133 -24.39 -27.13 12.12
CA ALA A 1133 -23.17 -27.12 12.92
C ALA A 1133 -21.92 -27.27 12.02
N PRO A 1134 -20.81 -26.57 12.33
CA PRO A 1134 -19.62 -26.55 11.47
C PRO A 1134 -18.92 -27.90 11.41
N SER A 1135 -18.63 -28.36 10.20
CA SER A 1135 -17.82 -29.56 9.96
C SER A 1135 -16.32 -29.23 10.01
N LEU A 1136 -15.59 -29.82 10.95
CA LEU A 1136 -14.14 -29.62 11.07
C LEU A 1136 -13.37 -30.43 10.02
N ILE A 1137 -12.56 -29.75 9.21
CA ILE A 1137 -11.72 -30.34 8.17
C ILE A 1137 -10.41 -30.83 8.79
N THR A 1138 -10.38 -32.09 9.23
CA THR A 1138 -9.19 -32.74 9.79
C THR A 1138 -8.32 -33.45 8.76
N ASP A 1139 -8.87 -33.76 7.58
CA ASP A 1139 -8.14 -34.31 6.42
C ASP A 1139 -8.63 -33.60 5.15
N VAL A 1140 -7.79 -32.70 4.63
CA VAL A 1140 -8.10 -31.89 3.44
C VAL A 1140 -8.18 -32.74 2.17
N HIS A 1141 -7.41 -33.82 2.06
CA HIS A 1141 -7.47 -34.70 0.89
C HIS A 1141 -8.79 -35.48 0.86
N LYS A 1142 -9.17 -36.10 1.98
CA LYS A 1142 -10.44 -36.83 2.14
C LYS A 1142 -11.65 -35.90 2.02
N TRP A 1143 -11.59 -34.69 2.58
CA TRP A 1143 -12.64 -33.69 2.44
C TRP A 1143 -12.85 -33.30 0.97
N LYS A 1144 -11.78 -32.89 0.27
CA LYS A 1144 -11.86 -32.52 -1.16
C LYS A 1144 -12.29 -33.67 -2.07
N ALA A 1145 -11.94 -34.91 -1.75
CA ALA A 1145 -12.36 -36.09 -2.49
C ALA A 1145 -13.89 -36.34 -2.44
N GLY A 1146 -14.60 -35.76 -1.48
CA GLY A 1146 -16.06 -35.78 -1.40
C GLY A 1146 -16.77 -34.64 -2.14
N LEU A 1147 -16.04 -33.67 -2.69
CA LEU A 1147 -16.59 -32.46 -3.32
C LEU A 1147 -16.72 -32.60 -4.84
N GLN A 1148 -17.70 -31.91 -5.42
CA GLN A 1148 -17.77 -31.74 -6.87
C GLN A 1148 -16.66 -30.80 -7.36
N VAL A 1149 -16.14 -31.05 -8.56
CA VAL A 1149 -15.13 -30.21 -9.21
C VAL A 1149 -15.78 -29.44 -10.37
N SER A 1150 -15.47 -28.15 -10.49
CA SER A 1150 -16.00 -27.28 -11.52
C SER A 1150 -15.59 -27.69 -12.94
N LYS A 1151 -16.29 -27.15 -13.95
CA LYS A 1151 -15.74 -27.11 -15.31
C LYS A 1151 -14.48 -26.23 -15.32
N GLY A 1152 -13.54 -26.51 -16.23
CA GLY A 1152 -12.42 -25.62 -16.49
C GLY A 1152 -12.85 -24.32 -17.19
N PRO A 1153 -11.94 -23.36 -17.39
CA PRO A 1153 -12.20 -22.18 -18.22
C PRO A 1153 -12.71 -22.56 -19.62
N VAL A 1154 -13.57 -21.71 -20.17
CA VAL A 1154 -14.11 -21.81 -21.53
C VAL A 1154 -14.06 -20.42 -22.13
N SER A 1155 -13.53 -20.30 -23.35
CA SER A 1155 -13.51 -19.04 -24.10
C SER A 1155 -14.92 -18.49 -24.29
N VAL A 1156 -15.10 -17.18 -24.14
CA VAL A 1156 -16.39 -16.51 -24.39
C VAL A 1156 -16.61 -16.13 -25.87
N VAL A 1157 -15.63 -16.38 -26.73
CA VAL A 1157 -15.62 -16.13 -28.21
C VAL A 1157 -14.92 -17.29 -28.94
N ASP A 1158 -15.21 -17.54 -30.23
CA ASP A 1158 -14.32 -18.41 -31.05
C ASP A 1158 -13.04 -17.63 -31.34
N LEU A 1159 -11.89 -18.24 -31.06
CA LEU A 1159 -10.58 -17.61 -31.25
C LEU A 1159 -10.30 -17.27 -32.72
N LYS A 1160 -10.98 -17.94 -33.66
CA LYS A 1160 -10.91 -17.62 -35.10
C LYS A 1160 -11.47 -16.23 -35.44
N GLU A 1161 -12.38 -15.70 -34.63
CA GLU A 1161 -12.90 -14.32 -34.78
C GLU A 1161 -11.81 -13.28 -34.45
N LEU A 1162 -10.73 -13.70 -33.78
CA LEU A 1162 -9.59 -12.88 -33.39
C LEU A 1162 -8.36 -13.09 -34.28
N GLU A 1163 -8.37 -14.08 -35.18
CA GLU A 1163 -7.27 -14.39 -36.10
C GLU A 1163 -7.12 -13.31 -37.19
N GLU A 1164 -5.98 -12.62 -37.23
CA GLU A 1164 -5.68 -11.68 -38.32
C GLU A 1164 -5.11 -12.42 -39.54
N VAL A 1165 -6.00 -13.14 -40.22
CA VAL A 1165 -5.71 -13.83 -41.48
C VAL A 1165 -5.28 -12.82 -42.55
N GLU A 1166 -3.99 -12.79 -42.86
CA GLU A 1166 -3.47 -12.02 -43.99
C GLU A 1166 -4.05 -12.57 -45.30
N ALA A 1167 -4.47 -11.67 -46.20
CA ALA A 1167 -4.96 -12.05 -47.51
C ALA A 1167 -3.86 -12.82 -48.25
N LYS A 1168 -4.16 -14.08 -48.63
CA LYS A 1168 -3.25 -14.90 -49.45
C LYS A 1168 -3.14 -14.27 -50.83
N LEU A 1169 -2.01 -13.60 -51.07
CA LEU A 1169 -1.54 -13.13 -52.38
C LEU A 1169 -1.10 -14.31 -53.25
#